data_AF-A0A813PQY3-F1
#
_entry.id   AF-A0A813PQY3-F1
#
_cell.length_a   1.000
_cell.length_b   1.000
_cell.length_c   1.000
_cell.angle_alpha   90.00
_cell.angle_beta   90.00
_cell.angle_gamma   90.00
#
_symmetry.space_group_name_H-M   'P 1'
#
loop_
_entity.id
_entity.type
_entity.pdbx_description
1 polymer ?
#
loop_
_entity_poly.entity_id
_entity_poly.type
_entity_poly.pdbx_seq_one_letter_code
_entity_poly.pdbx_strand_id
1 'polypeptide(L)'
;MSCCMGFLKRKRPKSLPPGGSQVKDKKKNATIKNLVHLNNSLPNIDIYDDEKTLKKDATKSHTSNRINDENETLNDENEIYPAPLSFREPTRSPDLESDAKTRTWDPESDALKSFNQKLKKELDNPVKPKSARSITKFDQNGLEIQLEDIQKLTQNFNIDKQEIDKLKNENKNFLNENEKLKHELLERGLKSKEENDFLIATVHTALSKDLRTDKERDSLTRLFVSKQTEKNEALIREQSSVIEHLKHKCLVYEEDIKILIESRSESAWNTQVNELNREVSLLRNLVYRLNVELSSYQAKYPSPSLKTSLKKIDLASLPSRGPIPIWLVNSKYLSPLVGAYDDKIKEKDEQIKLLKLKMDELSQKLTGILEENSQLHSKLDKVSFNLGPSDAEDSELRKQIRHHAMLVLEENKALNEQLDFQQDKLLEAQRHTIIEIGNLSKRIIISETEKTDLKNHIETLKFNYDELNKKFNDCLAEAQRRVKLQDHLSQTGELKKQLEETDIYHKLEYEQLTKRIETLEYERKELTIKNKNFLSENRKLLAENKVLDKALNDGLGRKMQRHLKDLEKRLELSQIQEQNLLEEIQKLTQDIEQLKKDKETYENMFKTSQIEVKKYENKQLEENVKLGKIEGKFDDYKQKTLEKINYLSEKLKQKDSEFLLIKLENDKKITDLLNLLHKKQDQIDDLIQEKRQMEGELEMVWQSTSAQNRRLKDALLDNIRESNRPINDFNSGFNSSIHKLLIED
;
A
#
# COMPACT_ATOMS: atom_id res chain seq x y z
N MET A 1 21.03 -67.08 -12.45
CA MET A 1 20.29 -67.40 -11.21
C MET A 1 18.82 -67.05 -11.44
N SER A 2 17.96 -68.03 -11.16
CA SER A 2 16.47 -68.09 -11.27
C SER A 2 15.69 -66.77 -11.23
N CYS A 3 14.72 -66.55 -12.13
CA CYS A 3 13.30 -66.99 -12.06
C CYS A 3 12.57 -66.38 -10.83
N CYS A 4 11.38 -65.76 -10.88
CA CYS A 4 10.20 -66.03 -11.70
C CYS A 4 9.20 -64.87 -11.64
N MET A 5 8.32 -64.84 -12.65
CA MET A 5 7.07 -64.10 -12.76
C MET A 5 6.04 -64.45 -11.66
N GLY A 6 5.06 -63.55 -11.43
CA GLY A 6 3.84 -63.88 -10.69
C GLY A 6 2.76 -62.79 -10.68
N PHE A 7 1.86 -62.83 -11.66
CA PHE A 7 0.54 -62.20 -11.65
C PHE A 7 -0.29 -62.67 -10.43
N LEU A 8 -1.11 -61.80 -9.82
CA LEU A 8 -2.54 -62.08 -9.58
C LEU A 8 -3.36 -60.87 -9.07
N LYS A 9 -4.61 -60.91 -9.53
CA LYS A 9 -5.76 -60.00 -9.47
C LYS A 9 -6.35 -59.69 -8.09
N ARG A 10 -7.01 -58.50 -8.06
CA ARG A 10 -8.30 -58.15 -7.41
C ARG A 10 -8.39 -58.13 -5.87
N LYS A 11 -8.72 -56.94 -5.34
CA LYS A 11 -10.00 -56.65 -4.65
C LYS A 11 -10.13 -55.14 -4.33
N ARG A 12 -11.13 -54.48 -4.91
CA ARG A 12 -11.89 -53.37 -4.29
C ARG A 12 -12.85 -54.00 -3.25
N PRO A 13 -13.44 -53.31 -2.24
CA PRO A 13 -13.99 -51.94 -2.36
C PRO A 13 -14.06 -51.08 -1.07
N LYS A 14 -14.71 -49.91 -1.22
CA LYS A 14 -15.45 -49.08 -0.22
C LYS A 14 -14.74 -47.87 0.41
N SER A 15 -14.85 -46.76 -0.33
CA SER A 15 -15.57 -45.50 0.02
C SER A 15 -15.76 -45.07 1.49
N LEU A 16 -15.25 -43.84 1.71
CA LEU A 16 -15.76 -42.69 2.50
C LEU A 16 -15.67 -42.74 4.04
N PRO A 17 -15.59 -41.58 4.74
CA PRO A 17 -15.22 -40.20 4.32
C PRO A 17 -14.15 -39.56 5.24
N PRO A 18 -13.53 -38.40 4.90
CA PRO A 18 -12.91 -37.55 5.90
C PRO A 18 -13.86 -36.41 6.29
N GLY A 19 -14.21 -36.40 7.57
CA GLY A 19 -14.70 -35.22 8.26
C GLY A 19 -13.64 -34.12 8.29
N GLY A 20 -14.11 -32.88 8.32
CA GLY A 20 -13.27 -31.70 8.39
C GLY A 20 -12.46 -31.61 9.67
N SER A 21 -11.39 -30.84 9.60
CA SER A 21 -10.91 -30.03 10.72
C SER A 21 -10.03 -28.91 10.17
N GLN A 22 -10.36 -27.72 10.64
CA GLN A 22 -9.55 -26.51 10.52
C GLN A 22 -8.17 -26.73 11.12
N VAL A 23 -7.11 -26.24 10.46
CA VAL A 23 -5.93 -25.74 11.15
C VAL A 23 -5.38 -24.50 10.43
N LYS A 24 -5.11 -23.51 11.29
CA LYS A 24 -4.43 -22.24 11.11
C LYS A 24 -3.12 -22.37 10.32
N ASP A 25 -2.82 -21.36 9.50
CA ASP A 25 -1.43 -21.01 9.22
C ASP A 25 -1.16 -19.52 9.45
N LYS A 26 -0.03 -19.29 10.12
CA LYS A 26 0.50 -18.00 10.57
C LYS A 26 1.90 -17.88 9.97
N LYS A 27 2.18 -16.68 9.45
CA LYS A 27 3.48 -15.96 9.37
C LYS A 27 4.31 -16.01 8.08
N LYS A 28 4.93 -14.82 7.89
CA LYS A 28 6.16 -14.41 7.17
C LYS A 28 5.90 -13.88 5.76
N ASN A 29 6.39 -12.72 5.30
CA ASN A 29 7.34 -11.68 5.76
C ASN A 29 7.00 -10.41 4.92
N ALA A 30 6.87 -9.20 5.46
CA ALA A 30 7.92 -8.24 5.87
C ALA A 30 8.65 -7.51 4.70
N THR A 31 8.49 -6.17 4.72
CA THR A 31 9.49 -5.14 4.38
C THR A 31 9.74 -4.80 2.91
N ILE A 32 9.25 -3.63 2.45
CA ILE A 32 10.03 -2.62 1.70
C ILE A 32 9.51 -1.22 2.06
N LYS A 33 10.42 -0.33 2.47
CA LYS A 33 10.26 1.14 2.60
C LYS A 33 11.32 1.79 1.69
N ASN A 34 11.00 3.00 1.20
CA ASN A 34 11.91 4.03 0.65
C ASN A 34 12.36 3.77 -0.82
N LEU A 35 12.29 4.67 -1.82
CA LEU A 35 12.49 6.14 -1.90
C LEU A 35 12.13 6.67 -3.33
N VAL A 36 11.85 7.99 -3.48
CA VAL A 36 12.19 8.90 -4.64
C VAL A 36 11.37 8.74 -5.94
N HIS A 37 10.89 9.74 -6.71
CA HIS A 37 10.77 11.22 -6.70
C HIS A 37 9.83 11.60 -7.90
N LEU A 38 9.31 12.84 -7.91
CA LEU A 38 8.92 13.66 -9.09
C LEU A 38 7.70 13.22 -9.94
N ASN A 39 6.59 13.98 -9.90
CA ASN A 39 6.43 15.16 -10.78
C ASN A 39 5.12 15.92 -10.51
N ASN A 40 5.27 17.24 -10.35
CA ASN A 40 4.22 18.25 -10.45
C ASN A 40 3.99 18.61 -11.93
N SER A 41 2.74 18.85 -12.33
CA SER A 41 2.39 19.87 -13.34
C SER A 41 0.91 20.27 -13.21
N LEU A 42 0.76 21.58 -13.00
CA LEU A 42 -0.38 22.52 -12.97
C LEU A 42 -1.39 22.40 -14.14
N PRO A 43 -2.45 23.26 -14.29
CA PRO A 43 -2.86 24.47 -13.52
C PRO A 43 -4.34 24.46 -13.04
N ASN A 44 -4.73 25.19 -12.00
CA ASN A 44 -5.00 26.65 -11.88
C ASN A 44 -6.19 27.16 -12.73
N ILE A 45 -7.33 27.40 -12.07
CA ILE A 45 -8.37 28.34 -12.51
C ILE A 45 -8.81 29.15 -11.28
N ASP A 46 -8.37 30.41 -11.27
CA ASP A 46 -8.89 31.51 -10.45
C ASP A 46 -10.21 32.06 -11.02
N ILE A 47 -10.81 33.01 -10.28
CA ILE A 47 -11.78 34.06 -10.66
C ILE A 47 -13.22 33.74 -10.15
N TYR A 48 -13.98 34.58 -9.41
CA TYR A 48 -13.95 36.02 -9.08
C TYR A 48 -14.54 36.24 -7.66
N ASP A 49 -13.97 37.20 -6.93
CA ASP A 49 -14.62 37.96 -5.85
C ASP A 49 -15.74 38.84 -6.41
N ASP A 50 -16.79 39.09 -5.62
CA ASP A 50 -17.42 40.41 -5.63
C ASP A 50 -17.98 40.81 -4.25
N GLU A 51 -17.74 42.08 -3.96
CA GLU A 51 -17.84 42.77 -2.70
C GLU A 51 -19.25 43.31 -2.35
N LYS A 52 -19.38 43.69 -1.07
CA LYS A 52 -19.95 44.95 -0.54
C LYS A 52 -21.40 45.06 0.00
N THR A 53 -21.42 45.18 1.33
CA THR A 53 -21.95 46.30 2.17
C THR A 53 -23.45 46.49 2.44
N LEU A 54 -23.80 46.60 3.74
CA LEU A 54 -24.17 47.82 4.50
C LEU A 54 -24.42 47.40 5.98
N LYS A 55 -23.67 47.89 6.99
CA LYS A 55 -23.95 49.05 7.88
C LYS A 55 -25.35 48.96 8.54
N LYS A 56 -25.63 49.32 9.80
CA LYS A 56 -24.99 49.95 10.97
C LYS A 56 -26.13 49.98 12.03
N ASP A 57 -25.93 49.78 13.33
CA ASP A 57 -25.82 50.82 14.38
C ASP A 57 -25.94 50.07 15.74
N ALA A 58 -25.03 50.22 16.71
CA ALA A 58 -24.98 51.25 17.78
C ALA A 58 -26.25 51.23 18.68
N THR A 59 -26.25 51.23 20.02
CA THR A 59 -25.25 51.57 21.06
C THR A 59 -25.86 51.33 22.47
N LYS A 60 -24.99 51.10 23.47
CA LYS A 60 -25.00 51.60 24.87
C LYS A 60 -26.17 51.27 25.82
N SER A 61 -25.85 50.68 26.98
CA SER A 61 -25.62 51.45 28.23
C SER A 61 -25.23 50.54 29.42
N HIS A 62 -24.10 50.86 30.06
CA HIS A 62 -23.79 50.52 31.45
C HIS A 62 -24.53 51.47 32.41
N THR A 63 -24.93 50.97 33.58
CA THR A 63 -24.76 51.69 34.87
C THR A 63 -24.84 50.72 36.03
N SER A 64 -23.76 50.68 36.82
CA SER A 64 -23.71 50.19 38.20
C SER A 64 -24.63 50.99 39.11
N ASN A 65 -25.15 50.38 40.16
CA ASN A 65 -25.19 51.01 41.48
C ASN A 65 -25.15 49.97 42.59
N ARG A 66 -24.22 50.24 43.51
CA ARG A 66 -23.88 49.57 44.75
C ARG A 66 -24.44 50.44 45.88
N ILE A 67 -24.52 49.87 47.09
CA ILE A 67 -24.66 50.50 48.42
C ILE A 67 -26.05 50.32 49.06
N ASN A 68 -26.20 49.36 49.98
CA ASN A 68 -26.15 49.62 51.43
C ASN A 68 -26.26 48.30 52.22
N ASP A 69 -25.26 48.06 53.08
CA ASP A 69 -25.33 47.20 54.26
C ASP A 69 -26.00 47.99 55.40
N GLU A 70 -26.70 47.30 56.31
CA GLU A 70 -26.53 47.39 57.78
C GLU A 70 -27.69 46.71 58.56
N ASN A 71 -27.31 46.12 59.70
CA ASN A 71 -28.06 45.60 60.85
C ASN A 71 -28.32 44.07 60.86
N GLU A 72 -27.56 43.28 61.64
CA GLU A 72 -27.69 43.04 63.11
C GLU A 72 -29.05 42.38 63.44
N THR A 73 -29.22 41.23 64.08
CA THR A 73 -28.50 40.56 65.19
C THR A 73 -29.05 39.13 65.38
N LEU A 74 -28.21 38.26 65.94
CA LEU A 74 -28.47 37.19 66.92
C LEU A 74 -29.78 36.38 66.86
N ASN A 75 -29.65 35.06 66.65
CA ASN A 75 -29.92 34.09 67.72
C ASN A 75 -29.39 32.69 67.34
N ASP A 76 -28.49 32.21 68.19
CA ASP A 76 -28.20 30.79 68.37
C ASP A 76 -29.45 30.06 68.85
N GLU A 77 -29.63 28.79 68.45
CA GLU A 77 -29.74 27.66 69.39
C GLU A 77 -30.02 26.32 68.68
N ASN A 78 -29.28 25.31 69.14
CA ASN A 78 -29.63 23.89 69.24
C ASN A 78 -29.39 22.94 68.04
N GLU A 79 -28.18 22.37 68.06
CA GLU A 79 -27.85 20.94 68.09
C GLU A 79 -28.96 19.91 67.75
N ILE A 80 -28.63 18.94 66.87
CA ILE A 80 -28.42 17.51 67.19
C ILE A 80 -28.18 16.72 65.87
N TYR A 81 -27.03 16.03 65.81
CA TYR A 81 -26.55 15.03 64.83
C TYR A 81 -27.46 13.75 64.77
N PRO A 82 -27.31 12.75 63.85
CA PRO A 82 -26.07 12.34 63.16
C PRO A 82 -26.14 11.85 61.70
N ALA A 83 -24.92 11.55 61.22
CA ALA A 83 -24.44 11.11 59.92
C ALA A 83 -24.93 9.72 59.41
N PRO A 84 -24.63 9.39 58.12
CA PRO A 84 -25.18 8.22 57.41
C PRO A 84 -24.21 7.01 57.43
N LEU A 85 -24.75 5.79 57.43
CA LEU A 85 -23.98 4.56 57.22
C LEU A 85 -24.62 3.64 56.16
N SER A 86 -23.85 3.49 55.07
CA SER A 86 -23.56 2.28 54.28
C SER A 86 -24.48 1.07 54.41
N PHE A 87 -24.91 0.55 53.25
CA PHE A 87 -25.20 -0.89 53.13
C PHE A 87 -24.60 -1.51 51.86
N ARG A 88 -24.09 -2.72 52.08
CA ARG A 88 -23.27 -3.62 51.26
C ARG A 88 -24.07 -4.32 50.15
N GLU A 89 -23.40 -4.60 49.03
CA GLU A 89 -23.66 -5.79 48.19
C GLU A 89 -23.28 -7.08 48.94
N PRO A 90 -23.91 -8.25 48.65
CA PRO A 90 -23.22 -9.20 47.75
C PRO A 90 -24.11 -10.20 46.95
N THR A 91 -23.70 -10.40 45.70
CA THR A 91 -23.50 -11.66 44.92
C THR A 91 -24.40 -12.91 45.01
N ARG A 92 -24.67 -13.43 43.79
CA ARG A 92 -24.65 -14.84 43.29
C ARG A 92 -25.79 -15.83 43.64
N SER A 93 -26.44 -16.27 42.56
CA SER A 93 -27.28 -17.45 42.31
C SER A 93 -26.59 -18.79 42.68
N PRO A 94 -27.29 -19.96 42.78
CA PRO A 94 -27.92 -20.63 41.61
C PRO A 94 -29.21 -21.48 41.85
N ASP A 95 -29.90 -21.73 40.72
CA ASP A 95 -30.61 -22.94 40.28
C ASP A 95 -31.86 -23.55 40.99
N LEU A 96 -32.86 -23.79 40.11
CA LEU A 96 -33.80 -24.92 39.95
C LEU A 96 -35.18 -24.95 40.68
N GLU A 97 -36.20 -25.00 39.80
CA GLU A 97 -37.44 -25.81 39.81
C GLU A 97 -38.41 -25.75 41.01
N SER A 98 -39.61 -25.21 40.76
CA SER A 98 -40.90 -25.94 40.70
C SER A 98 -42.11 -25.10 41.14
N ASP A 99 -43.18 -25.21 40.35
CA ASP A 99 -44.61 -25.04 40.67
C ASP A 99 -45.12 -23.75 41.33
N ALA A 100 -45.44 -22.77 40.48
CA ALA A 100 -46.27 -21.62 40.84
C ALA A 100 -47.77 -22.01 40.90
N LYS A 101 -48.29 -22.23 42.11
CA LYS A 101 -49.70 -21.98 42.44
C LYS A 101 -49.79 -20.57 43.04
N THR A 102 -50.17 -19.58 42.22
CA THR A 102 -50.46 -18.23 42.69
C THR A 102 -51.79 -18.20 43.42
N ARG A 103 -51.74 -18.23 44.75
CA ARG A 103 -52.82 -17.81 45.64
C ARG A 103 -52.59 -16.33 45.92
N THR A 104 -53.28 -15.47 45.19
CA THR A 104 -53.24 -14.01 45.40
C THR A 104 -53.87 -13.69 46.76
N TRP A 105 -53.03 -13.25 47.70
CA TRP A 105 -53.44 -12.57 48.91
C TRP A 105 -53.68 -11.11 48.57
N ASP A 106 -54.89 -10.61 48.79
CA ASP A 106 -55.28 -9.23 48.51
C ASP A 106 -55.93 -8.61 49.77
N PRO A 107 -55.17 -7.88 50.61
CA PRO A 107 -55.62 -7.42 51.92
C PRO A 107 -56.63 -6.25 51.88
N GLU A 108 -56.84 -5.62 50.71
CA GLU A 108 -57.76 -4.48 50.59
C GLU A 108 -59.23 -4.87 50.44
N SER A 109 -59.53 -6.05 49.88
CA SER A 109 -60.92 -6.52 49.68
C SER A 109 -61.64 -6.87 51.00
N ASP A 110 -60.91 -7.36 52.00
CA ASP A 110 -61.51 -7.82 53.27
C ASP A 110 -61.71 -6.67 54.27
N ALA A 111 -60.90 -5.62 54.22
CA ALA A 111 -61.11 -4.40 55.00
C ALA A 111 -62.37 -3.63 54.54
N LEU A 112 -62.61 -3.57 53.22
CA LEU A 112 -63.79 -2.92 52.63
C LEU A 112 -65.10 -3.69 52.89
N LYS A 113 -65.06 -5.02 53.00
CA LYS A 113 -66.23 -5.83 53.39
C LYS A 113 -66.56 -5.67 54.88
N SER A 114 -65.55 -5.59 55.74
CA SER A 114 -65.72 -5.34 57.19
C SER A 114 -66.30 -3.96 57.49
N PHE A 115 -65.86 -2.92 56.77
CA PHE A 115 -66.35 -1.55 56.93
C PHE A 115 -67.81 -1.38 56.48
N ASN A 116 -68.18 -1.95 55.34
CA ASN A 116 -69.56 -1.92 54.84
C ASN A 116 -70.54 -2.72 55.71
N GLN A 117 -70.08 -3.78 56.38
CA GLN A 117 -70.91 -4.56 57.32
C GLN A 117 -71.11 -3.84 58.67
N LYS A 118 -70.22 -2.90 59.03
CA LYS A 118 -70.33 -2.06 60.23
C LYS A 118 -71.30 -0.89 60.02
N LEU A 119 -71.25 -0.24 58.85
CA LEU A 119 -72.22 0.80 58.45
C LEU A 119 -73.65 0.29 58.35
N LYS A 120 -73.85 -0.97 57.92
CA LYS A 120 -75.18 -1.58 57.83
C LYS A 120 -75.78 -1.94 59.20
N LYS A 121 -74.95 -2.08 60.25
CA LYS A 121 -75.42 -2.33 61.63
C LYS A 121 -75.74 -1.06 62.42
N GLU A 122 -75.21 0.10 62.03
CA GLU A 122 -75.56 1.38 62.65
C GLU A 122 -76.84 2.02 62.07
N LEU A 123 -77.26 1.62 60.87
CA LEU A 123 -78.45 2.20 60.22
C LEU A 123 -79.80 1.58 60.66
N ASP A 124 -79.79 0.42 61.34
CA ASP A 124 -81.00 -0.37 61.67
C ASP A 124 -81.48 -0.23 63.14
N ASN A 125 -80.96 0.71 63.93
CA ASN A 125 -81.41 0.94 65.32
C ASN A 125 -82.30 2.19 65.47
N PRO A 126 -83.64 2.06 65.58
CA PRO A 126 -84.52 3.19 65.82
C PRO A 126 -84.55 3.58 67.30
N VAL A 127 -83.93 4.72 67.65
CA VAL A 127 -84.11 5.37 68.97
C VAL A 127 -85.40 6.19 68.94
N LYS A 128 -86.36 5.83 69.80
CA LYS A 128 -87.65 6.53 70.01
C LYS A 128 -87.44 7.94 70.60
N PRO A 129 -88.16 8.98 70.13
CA PRO A 129 -88.16 10.29 70.80
C PRO A 129 -89.14 10.31 71.98
N LYS A 130 -88.68 10.79 73.14
CA LYS A 130 -89.53 11.08 74.31
C LYS A 130 -89.94 12.55 74.31
N SER A 131 -91.25 12.77 74.33
CA SER A 131 -92.01 13.85 75.00
C SER A 131 -91.45 15.28 74.92
N ALA A 132 -91.97 16.06 73.97
CA ALA A 132 -91.94 17.53 74.01
C ALA A 132 -92.85 18.07 75.13
N ARG A 133 -92.30 18.94 75.99
CA ARG A 133 -93.07 19.89 76.82
C ARG A 133 -92.84 21.29 76.28
N SER A 134 -93.94 21.97 76.03
CA SER A 134 -94.11 23.31 75.48
C SER A 134 -93.44 24.41 76.31
N ILE A 135 -92.63 25.25 75.66
CA ILE A 135 -92.25 26.58 76.11
C ILE A 135 -92.61 27.56 75.00
N THR A 136 -93.44 28.53 75.35
CA THR A 136 -94.00 29.57 74.50
C THR A 136 -93.06 30.76 74.32
N LYS A 137 -93.06 31.30 73.09
CA LYS A 137 -92.71 32.67 72.66
C LYS A 137 -91.26 33.15 72.90
N PHE A 138 -90.41 32.99 71.90
CA PHE A 138 -89.35 33.97 71.54
C PHE A 138 -88.95 33.78 70.05
N ASP A 139 -88.91 34.90 69.31
CA ASP A 139 -88.42 35.15 67.94
C ASP A 139 -88.72 34.16 66.79
N GLN A 140 -89.82 34.42 66.08
CA GLN A 140 -90.23 33.70 64.87
C GLN A 140 -89.41 34.02 63.61
N ASN A 141 -88.64 35.12 63.58
CA ASN A 141 -87.95 35.54 62.34
C ASN A 141 -86.58 34.88 62.10
N GLY A 142 -85.93 34.33 63.14
CA GLY A 142 -84.62 33.67 63.01
C GLY A 142 -84.70 32.18 62.65
N LEU A 143 -85.78 31.51 63.08
CA LEU A 143 -85.98 30.08 62.84
C LEU A 143 -86.50 29.79 61.43
N GLU A 144 -87.23 30.71 60.80
CA GLU A 144 -87.76 30.55 59.45
C GLU A 144 -86.63 30.61 58.40
N ILE A 145 -85.64 31.48 58.60
CA ILE A 145 -84.42 31.59 57.77
C ILE A 145 -83.59 30.30 57.88
N GLN A 146 -83.39 29.77 59.10
CA GLN A 146 -82.63 28.53 59.29
C GLN A 146 -83.35 27.30 58.71
N LEU A 147 -84.68 27.24 58.78
CA LEU A 147 -85.45 26.15 58.20
C LEU A 147 -85.41 26.18 56.66
N GLU A 148 -85.46 27.37 56.07
CA GLU A 148 -85.38 27.55 54.62
C GLU A 148 -83.99 27.22 54.06
N ASP A 149 -82.93 27.58 54.79
CA ASP A 149 -81.55 27.21 54.43
C ASP A 149 -81.31 25.69 54.55
N ILE A 150 -81.87 25.04 55.57
CA ILE A 150 -81.81 23.56 55.70
C ILE A 150 -82.61 22.87 54.60
N GLN A 151 -83.76 23.42 54.20
CA GLN A 151 -84.54 22.89 53.08
C GLN A 151 -83.79 23.04 51.75
N LYS A 152 -83.16 24.19 51.50
CA LYS A 152 -82.31 24.41 50.31
C LYS A 152 -81.10 23.47 50.29
N LEU A 153 -80.42 23.27 51.41
CA LEU A 153 -79.32 22.31 51.53
C LEU A 153 -79.78 20.87 51.28
N THR A 154 -80.95 20.48 51.79
CA THR A 154 -81.53 19.14 51.57
C THR A 154 -81.92 18.94 50.11
N GLN A 155 -82.42 19.99 49.45
CA GLN A 155 -82.79 19.95 48.04
C GLN A 155 -81.55 19.85 47.15
N ASN A 156 -80.50 20.61 47.44
CA ASN A 156 -79.21 20.52 46.75
C ASN A 156 -78.57 19.14 46.91
N PHE A 157 -78.58 18.58 48.13
CA PHE A 157 -78.04 17.24 48.38
C PHE A 157 -78.80 16.13 47.62
N ASN A 158 -80.11 16.28 47.43
CA ASN A 158 -80.90 15.35 46.62
C ASN A 158 -80.60 15.49 45.12
N ILE A 159 -80.32 16.69 44.62
CA ILE A 159 -79.91 16.93 43.23
C ILE A 159 -78.53 16.31 42.99
N ASP A 160 -77.56 16.57 43.87
CA ASP A 160 -76.21 16.01 43.81
C ASP A 160 -76.24 14.48 43.84
N LYS A 161 -77.11 13.89 44.68
CA LYS A 161 -77.29 12.43 44.74
C LYS A 161 -77.85 11.85 43.43
N GLN A 162 -78.83 12.52 42.81
CA GLN A 162 -79.37 12.09 41.52
C GLN A 162 -78.32 12.20 40.40
N GLU A 163 -77.47 13.21 40.43
CA GLU A 163 -76.39 13.39 39.46
C GLU A 163 -75.29 12.33 39.62
N ILE A 164 -74.93 12.00 40.86
CA ILE A 164 -74.02 10.89 41.17
C ILE A 164 -74.58 9.55 40.67
N ASP A 165 -75.87 9.29 40.87
CA ASP A 165 -76.50 8.04 40.40
C ASP A 165 -76.57 7.96 38.87
N LYS A 166 -76.74 9.09 38.17
CA LYS A 166 -76.65 9.17 36.70
C LYS A 166 -75.23 8.87 36.21
N LEU A 167 -74.22 9.54 36.75
CA LEU A 167 -72.82 9.31 36.40
C LEU A 167 -72.38 7.86 36.68
N LYS A 168 -72.91 7.25 37.75
CA LYS A 168 -72.65 5.85 38.08
C LYS A 168 -73.23 4.88 37.06
N ASN A 169 -74.42 5.17 36.53
CA ASN A 169 -75.03 4.37 35.46
C ASN A 169 -74.31 4.56 34.12
N GLU A 170 -73.88 5.78 33.80
CA GLU A 170 -73.06 6.05 32.60
C GLU A 170 -71.72 5.31 32.66
N ASN A 171 -71.01 5.35 33.79
CA ASN A 171 -69.78 4.57 33.98
C ASN A 171 -70.00 3.06 33.83
N LYS A 172 -71.12 2.54 34.34
CA LYS A 172 -71.47 1.13 34.18
C LYS A 172 -71.72 0.76 32.71
N ASN A 173 -72.34 1.66 31.94
CA ASN A 173 -72.56 1.46 30.51
C ASN A 173 -71.24 1.49 29.74
N PHE A 174 -70.34 2.43 30.02
CA PHE A 174 -69.01 2.48 29.42
C PHE A 174 -68.17 1.24 29.73
N LEU A 175 -68.26 0.71 30.95
CA LEU A 175 -67.56 -0.52 31.32
C LEU A 175 -68.05 -1.73 30.52
N ASN A 176 -69.38 -1.87 30.36
CA ASN A 176 -69.97 -2.93 29.55
C ASN A 176 -69.60 -2.80 28.06
N GLU A 177 -69.54 -1.59 27.53
CA GLU A 177 -69.15 -1.34 26.14
C GLU A 177 -67.66 -1.67 25.90
N ASN A 178 -66.80 -1.34 26.85
CA ASN A 178 -65.37 -1.72 26.81
C ASN A 178 -65.17 -3.24 26.89
N GLU A 179 -65.91 -3.93 27.76
CA GLU A 179 -65.89 -5.41 27.84
C GLU A 179 -66.33 -6.04 26.50
N LYS A 180 -67.36 -5.47 25.86
CA LYS A 180 -67.84 -5.93 24.55
C LYS A 180 -66.80 -5.73 23.45
N LEU A 181 -66.17 -4.54 23.37
CA LEU A 181 -65.10 -4.25 22.42
C LEU A 181 -63.89 -5.17 22.61
N LYS A 182 -63.56 -5.50 23.86
CA LYS A 182 -62.47 -6.43 24.19
C LYS A 182 -62.77 -7.84 23.67
N HIS A 183 -64.01 -8.32 23.82
CA HIS A 183 -64.43 -9.62 23.26
C HIS A 183 -64.40 -9.63 21.72
N GLU A 184 -64.88 -8.57 21.07
CA GLU A 184 -64.82 -8.46 19.60
C GLU A 184 -63.38 -8.45 19.05
N LEU A 185 -62.44 -7.78 19.75
CA LEU A 185 -61.03 -7.79 19.38
C LEU A 185 -60.39 -9.18 19.51
N LEU A 186 -60.72 -9.91 20.58
CA LEU A 186 -60.27 -11.30 20.78
C LEU A 186 -60.77 -12.22 19.66
N GLU A 187 -62.04 -12.07 19.27
CA GLU A 187 -62.63 -12.88 18.21
C GLU A 187 -62.03 -12.56 16.83
N ARG A 188 -61.75 -11.29 16.51
CA ARG A 188 -61.03 -10.90 15.29
C ARG A 188 -59.60 -11.43 15.28
N GLY A 189 -58.91 -11.39 16.42
CA GLY A 189 -57.57 -11.95 16.57
C GLY A 189 -57.54 -13.46 16.30
N LEU A 190 -58.53 -14.20 16.79
CA LEU A 190 -58.67 -15.64 16.53
C LEU A 190 -58.96 -15.94 15.06
N LYS A 191 -59.90 -15.23 14.42
CA LYS A 191 -60.20 -15.39 12.98
C LYS A 191 -58.97 -15.08 12.10
N SER A 192 -58.23 -14.01 12.40
CA SER A 192 -57.01 -13.69 11.66
C SER A 192 -55.93 -14.76 11.83
N LYS A 193 -55.86 -15.43 12.99
CA LYS A 193 -54.92 -16.52 13.23
C LYS A 193 -55.30 -17.76 12.44
N GLU A 194 -56.58 -18.14 12.45
CA GLU A 194 -57.11 -19.26 11.66
C GLU A 194 -56.88 -19.08 10.15
N GLU A 195 -57.09 -17.87 9.62
CA GLU A 195 -56.80 -17.56 8.22
C GLU A 195 -55.31 -17.64 7.89
N ASN A 196 -54.44 -17.19 8.80
CA ASN A 196 -52.99 -17.26 8.60
C ASN A 196 -52.51 -18.71 8.66
N ASP A 197 -53.04 -19.52 9.59
CA ASP A 197 -52.74 -20.95 9.68
C ASP A 197 -53.23 -21.69 8.42
N PHE A 198 -54.38 -21.30 7.85
CA PHE A 198 -54.87 -21.81 6.56
C PHE A 198 -53.97 -21.43 5.38
N LEU A 199 -53.48 -20.19 5.32
CA LEU A 199 -52.51 -19.73 4.32
C LEU A 199 -51.18 -20.49 4.42
N ILE A 200 -50.66 -20.66 5.64
CA ILE A 200 -49.44 -21.43 5.91
C ILE A 200 -49.62 -22.89 5.47
N ALA A 201 -50.74 -23.52 5.81
CA ALA A 201 -51.06 -24.89 5.39
C ALA A 201 -51.18 -25.01 3.86
N THR A 202 -51.80 -24.03 3.20
CA THR A 202 -51.93 -24.01 1.73
C THR A 202 -50.58 -23.84 1.03
N VAL A 203 -49.72 -22.97 1.55
CA VAL A 203 -48.35 -22.75 1.05
C VAL A 203 -47.50 -24.00 1.27
N HIS A 204 -47.57 -24.62 2.46
CA HIS A 204 -46.88 -25.88 2.72
C HIS A 204 -47.35 -27.00 1.77
N THR A 205 -48.65 -27.10 1.51
CA THR A 205 -49.22 -28.11 0.60
C THR A 205 -48.81 -27.86 -0.85
N ALA A 206 -48.70 -26.59 -1.27
CA ALA A 206 -48.21 -26.21 -2.60
C ALA A 206 -46.71 -26.46 -2.76
N LEU A 207 -45.90 -26.22 -1.72
CA LEU A 207 -44.46 -26.53 -1.71
C LEU A 207 -44.16 -28.03 -1.64
N SER A 208 -45.02 -28.83 -1.02
CA SER A 208 -44.88 -30.30 -0.95
C SER A 208 -45.32 -31.02 -2.22
N LYS A 209 -46.05 -30.38 -3.14
CA LYS A 209 -46.25 -30.90 -4.49
C LYS A 209 -45.07 -30.44 -5.34
N ASP A 210 -44.29 -31.37 -5.87
CA ASP A 210 -43.24 -31.10 -6.86
C ASP A 210 -43.85 -30.37 -8.07
N LEU A 211 -43.90 -29.04 -8.01
CA LEU A 211 -44.25 -28.19 -9.14
C LEU A 211 -43.12 -28.35 -10.16
N ARG A 212 -43.39 -29.14 -11.20
CA ARG A 212 -42.39 -29.60 -12.18
C ARG A 212 -41.97 -28.51 -13.17
N THR A 213 -42.59 -27.33 -13.14
CA THR A 213 -42.24 -26.23 -14.04
C THR A 213 -42.13 -24.89 -13.30
N ASP A 214 -41.05 -24.14 -13.55
CA ASP A 214 -40.81 -22.84 -12.91
C ASP A 214 -41.91 -21.81 -13.20
N LYS A 215 -42.64 -21.98 -14.32
CA LYS A 215 -43.80 -21.13 -14.66
C LYS A 215 -44.96 -21.26 -13.67
N GLU A 216 -45.19 -22.44 -13.12
CA GLU A 216 -46.25 -22.67 -12.12
C GLU A 216 -45.84 -22.11 -10.76
N ARG A 217 -44.54 -22.22 -10.40
CA ARG A 217 -44.00 -21.58 -9.19
C ARG A 217 -44.07 -20.06 -9.27
N ASP A 218 -43.73 -19.47 -10.41
CA ASP A 218 -43.83 -18.01 -10.62
C ASP A 218 -45.27 -17.51 -10.63
N SER A 219 -46.22 -18.32 -11.11
CA SER A 219 -47.64 -17.98 -11.11
C SER A 219 -48.22 -18.04 -9.69
N LEU A 220 -47.86 -19.06 -8.90
CA LEU A 220 -48.24 -19.16 -7.50
C LEU A 220 -47.60 -18.08 -6.63
N THR A 221 -46.33 -17.74 -6.88
CA THR A 221 -45.65 -16.66 -6.16
C THR A 221 -46.32 -15.32 -6.44
N ARG A 222 -46.65 -15.02 -7.71
CA ARG A 222 -47.39 -13.80 -8.07
C ARG A 222 -48.79 -13.76 -7.46
N LEU A 223 -49.51 -14.89 -7.44
CA LEU A 223 -50.84 -14.95 -6.84
C LEU A 223 -50.79 -14.83 -5.30
N PHE A 224 -49.78 -15.40 -4.65
CA PHE A 224 -49.55 -15.24 -3.22
C PHE A 224 -49.22 -13.79 -2.86
N VAL A 225 -48.30 -13.15 -3.60
CA VAL A 225 -47.98 -11.73 -3.42
C VAL A 225 -49.22 -10.88 -3.64
N SER A 226 -49.99 -11.12 -4.71
CA SER A 226 -51.22 -10.38 -5.00
C SER A 226 -52.30 -10.52 -3.91
N LYS A 227 -52.50 -11.72 -3.36
CA LYS A 227 -53.45 -11.91 -2.25
C LYS A 227 -52.94 -11.28 -0.95
N GLN A 228 -51.63 -11.33 -0.71
CA GLN A 228 -51.05 -10.70 0.47
C GLN A 228 -51.11 -9.16 0.37
N THR A 229 -50.91 -8.59 -0.81
CA THR A 229 -51.08 -7.14 -1.02
C THR A 229 -52.53 -6.72 -0.84
N GLU A 230 -53.50 -7.49 -1.36
CA GLU A 230 -54.93 -7.20 -1.19
C GLU A 230 -55.35 -7.28 0.30
N LYS A 231 -54.85 -8.27 1.05
CA LYS A 231 -55.07 -8.37 2.50
C LYS A 231 -54.47 -7.18 3.25
N ASN A 232 -53.25 -6.78 2.89
CA ASN A 232 -52.59 -5.62 3.50
C ASN A 232 -53.34 -4.31 3.18
N GLU A 233 -53.82 -4.13 1.95
CA GLU A 233 -54.61 -2.96 1.55
C GLU A 233 -55.99 -2.92 2.23
N ALA A 234 -56.63 -4.07 2.45
CA ALA A 234 -57.86 -4.14 3.23
C ALA A 234 -57.63 -3.76 4.69
N LEU A 235 -56.55 -4.26 5.31
CA LEU A 235 -56.18 -3.93 6.68
C LEU A 235 -55.84 -2.43 6.84
N ILE A 236 -55.11 -1.85 5.89
CA ILE A 236 -54.80 -0.42 5.89
C ILE A 236 -56.08 0.42 5.79
N ARG A 237 -57.05 0.00 4.97
CA ARG A 237 -58.35 0.69 4.88
C ARG A 237 -59.15 0.59 6.17
N GLU A 238 -59.19 -0.57 6.82
CA GLU A 238 -59.86 -0.74 8.12
C GLU A 238 -59.19 0.12 9.21
N GLN A 239 -57.85 0.10 9.29
CA GLN A 239 -57.10 0.92 10.25
C GLN A 239 -57.30 2.41 9.99
N SER A 240 -57.33 2.84 8.72
CA SER A 240 -57.56 4.24 8.37
C SER A 240 -58.96 4.70 8.79
N SER A 241 -59.98 3.86 8.59
CA SER A 241 -61.36 4.12 9.05
C SER A 241 -61.45 4.25 10.57
N VAL A 242 -60.78 3.37 11.33
CA VAL A 242 -60.74 3.45 12.80
C VAL A 242 -60.02 4.71 13.26
N ILE A 243 -58.93 5.10 12.61
CA ILE A 243 -58.19 6.34 12.94
C ILE A 243 -59.08 7.57 12.69
N GLU A 244 -59.82 7.62 11.59
CA GLU A 244 -60.75 8.73 11.33
C GLU A 244 -61.87 8.79 12.37
N HIS A 245 -62.45 7.65 12.73
CA HIS A 245 -63.47 7.58 13.79
C HIS A 245 -62.93 8.05 15.15
N LEU A 246 -61.72 7.64 15.52
CA LEU A 246 -61.07 8.08 16.75
C LEU A 246 -60.74 9.58 16.72
N LYS A 247 -60.26 10.11 15.59
CA LYS A 247 -60.04 11.56 15.42
C LYS A 247 -61.34 12.33 15.60
N HIS A 248 -62.43 11.86 15.03
CA HIS A 248 -63.74 12.50 15.19
C HIS A 248 -64.19 12.50 16.66
N LYS A 249 -64.06 11.36 17.36
CA LYS A 249 -64.36 11.29 18.80
C LYS A 249 -63.49 12.21 19.65
N CYS A 250 -62.19 12.32 19.36
CA CYS A 250 -61.30 13.24 20.07
C CYS A 250 -61.74 14.70 19.89
N LEU A 251 -62.12 15.10 18.67
CA LEU A 251 -62.62 16.46 18.41
C LEU A 251 -63.91 16.76 19.19
N VAL A 252 -64.82 15.79 19.28
CA VAL A 252 -66.06 15.95 20.08
C VAL A 252 -65.70 16.13 21.57
N TYR A 253 -64.80 15.32 22.11
CA TYR A 253 -64.38 15.46 23.51
C TYR A 253 -63.62 16.76 23.79
N GLU A 254 -62.82 17.26 22.85
CA GLU A 254 -62.15 18.56 22.99
C GLU A 254 -63.15 19.70 23.08
N GLU A 255 -64.21 19.68 22.26
CA GLU A 255 -65.27 20.68 22.29
C GLU A 255 -66.08 20.61 23.59
N ASP A 256 -66.43 19.40 24.04
CA ASP A 256 -67.16 19.19 25.31
C ASP A 256 -66.35 19.69 26.52
N ILE A 257 -65.05 19.41 26.56
CA ILE A 257 -64.14 19.88 27.62
C ILE A 257 -64.06 21.41 27.59
N LYS A 258 -63.98 22.01 26.41
CA LYS A 258 -63.92 23.47 26.25
C LYS A 258 -65.17 24.14 26.79
N ILE A 259 -66.36 23.63 26.43
CA ILE A 259 -67.65 24.12 26.94
C ILE A 259 -67.73 24.00 28.47
N LEU A 260 -67.23 22.90 29.03
CA LEU A 260 -67.22 22.66 30.49
C LEU A 260 -66.29 23.64 31.24
N ILE A 261 -65.14 23.98 30.67
CA ILE A 261 -64.18 24.92 31.26
C ILE A 261 -64.72 26.36 31.20
N GLU A 262 -65.28 26.77 30.05
CA GLU A 262 -65.86 28.11 29.88
C GLU A 262 -67.03 28.32 30.85
N SER A 263 -67.96 27.36 30.94
CA SER A 263 -69.11 27.45 31.87
C SER A 263 -68.71 27.48 33.36
N ARG A 264 -67.67 26.75 33.76
CA ARG A 264 -67.21 26.70 35.16
C ARG A 264 -66.39 27.93 35.58
N SER A 265 -65.58 28.48 34.67
CA SER A 265 -64.77 29.67 34.96
C SER A 265 -65.62 30.95 35.03
N GLU A 266 -66.60 31.08 34.14
CA GLU A 266 -67.49 32.24 34.11
C GLU A 266 -68.44 32.28 35.31
N SER A 267 -68.96 31.14 35.75
CA SER A 267 -69.81 31.06 36.95
C SER A 267 -69.07 31.36 38.26
N ALA A 268 -67.85 30.85 38.43
CA ALA A 268 -67.06 31.08 39.64
C ALA A 268 -66.55 32.53 39.77
N TRP A 269 -66.17 33.16 38.67
CA TRP A 269 -65.70 34.55 38.69
C TRP A 269 -66.86 35.53 38.95
N ASN A 270 -68.02 35.30 38.33
CA ASN A 270 -69.20 36.13 38.52
C ASN A 270 -69.74 36.07 39.96
N THR A 271 -69.66 34.93 40.64
CA THR A 271 -70.08 34.83 42.06
C THR A 271 -69.15 35.63 42.97
N GLN A 272 -67.83 35.55 42.78
CA GLN A 272 -66.86 36.29 43.59
C GLN A 272 -66.94 37.81 43.37
N VAL A 273 -67.13 38.26 42.12
CA VAL A 273 -67.33 39.68 41.80
C VAL A 273 -68.62 40.23 42.43
N ASN A 274 -69.70 39.45 42.40
CA ASN A 274 -70.96 39.84 43.00
C ASN A 274 -70.87 39.96 44.53
N GLU A 275 -70.11 39.08 45.19
CA GLU A 275 -69.94 39.13 46.64
C GLU A 275 -69.13 40.34 47.09
N LEU A 276 -68.00 40.62 46.43
CA LEU A 276 -67.21 41.84 46.67
C LEU A 276 -68.05 43.11 46.46
N ASN A 277 -68.91 43.13 45.43
CA ASN A 277 -69.80 44.26 45.19
C ASN A 277 -70.84 44.45 46.32
N ARG A 278 -71.33 43.35 46.93
CA ARG A 278 -72.20 43.42 48.13
C ARG A 278 -71.43 43.98 49.32
N GLU A 279 -70.23 43.50 49.58
CA GLU A 279 -69.38 43.98 50.69
C GLU A 279 -69.05 45.47 50.55
N VAL A 280 -68.65 45.92 49.36
CA VAL A 280 -68.38 47.33 49.06
C VAL A 280 -69.62 48.21 49.31
N SER A 281 -70.81 47.71 48.97
CA SER A 281 -72.07 48.42 49.20
C SER A 281 -72.39 48.52 50.70
N LEU A 282 -72.16 47.46 51.48
CA LEU A 282 -72.32 47.46 52.94
C LEU A 282 -71.35 48.44 53.61
N LEU A 283 -70.08 48.44 53.19
CA LEU A 283 -69.06 49.36 53.73
C LEU A 283 -69.40 50.82 53.43
N ARG A 284 -69.86 51.13 52.21
CA ARG A 284 -70.34 52.48 51.87
C ARG A 284 -71.47 52.91 52.81
N ASN A 285 -72.46 52.04 53.03
CA ASN A 285 -73.58 52.34 53.94
C ASN A 285 -73.13 52.57 55.40
N LEU A 286 -72.17 51.79 55.88
CA LEU A 286 -71.61 51.97 57.23
C LEU A 286 -70.90 53.32 57.36
N VAL A 287 -70.07 53.69 56.38
CA VAL A 287 -69.37 54.99 56.36
C VAL A 287 -70.36 56.15 56.32
N TYR A 288 -71.41 56.06 55.49
CA TYR A 288 -72.46 57.08 55.46
C TYR A 288 -73.14 57.22 56.84
N ARG A 289 -73.50 56.11 57.48
CA ARG A 289 -74.13 56.13 58.81
C ARG A 289 -73.21 56.73 59.87
N LEU A 290 -71.94 56.33 59.90
CA LEU A 290 -70.95 56.87 60.83
C LEU A 290 -70.69 58.37 60.62
N ASN A 291 -70.65 58.84 59.37
CA ASN A 291 -70.49 60.25 59.06
C ASN A 291 -71.70 61.09 59.51
N VAL A 292 -72.91 60.54 59.39
CA VAL A 292 -74.13 61.18 59.91
C VAL A 292 -74.09 61.26 61.44
N GLU A 293 -73.71 60.17 62.13
CA GLU A 293 -73.55 60.16 63.58
C GLU A 293 -72.46 61.13 64.05
N LEU A 294 -71.32 61.18 63.36
CA LEU A 294 -70.21 62.09 63.67
C LEU A 294 -70.63 63.56 63.49
N SER A 295 -71.38 63.87 62.43
CA SER A 295 -71.91 65.21 62.18
C SER A 295 -72.93 65.62 63.26
N SER A 296 -73.79 64.69 63.67
CA SER A 296 -74.73 64.88 64.78
C SER A 296 -74.01 65.12 66.12
N TYR A 297 -72.96 64.35 66.40
CA TYR A 297 -72.10 64.52 67.58
C TYR A 297 -71.42 65.90 67.60
N GLN A 298 -70.85 66.33 66.47
CA GLN A 298 -70.18 67.64 66.36
C GLN A 298 -71.17 68.80 66.51
N ALA A 299 -72.40 68.66 66.00
CA ALA A 299 -73.45 69.65 66.19
C ALA A 299 -73.93 69.73 67.66
N LYS A 300 -73.94 68.60 68.38
CA LYS A 300 -74.39 68.51 69.77
C LYS A 300 -73.34 68.95 70.79
N TYR A 301 -72.05 68.81 70.48
CA TYR A 301 -70.92 69.18 71.35
C TYR A 301 -69.87 70.04 70.60
N PRO A 302 -70.06 71.38 70.52
CA PRO A 302 -69.06 72.27 69.94
C PRO A 302 -67.76 72.24 70.76
N SER A 303 -66.62 72.00 70.09
CA SER A 303 -65.34 71.77 70.76
C SER A 303 -64.86 72.99 71.59
N PRO A 304 -64.37 72.78 72.83
CA PRO A 304 -63.77 73.82 73.69
C PRO A 304 -62.47 74.45 73.18
N SER A 305 -61.88 73.96 72.08
CA SER A 305 -60.56 74.41 71.58
C SER A 305 -60.49 75.87 71.09
N LEU A 306 -61.64 76.56 70.94
CA LEU A 306 -61.72 77.99 70.59
C LEU A 306 -61.87 78.95 71.80
N LYS A 307 -62.16 78.45 73.02
CA LYS A 307 -62.30 79.28 74.23
C LYS A 307 -61.03 79.33 75.10
N THR A 308 -60.04 78.51 74.79
CA THR A 308 -58.82 78.32 75.62
C THR A 308 -57.62 79.14 75.14
N SER A 309 -57.72 79.85 74.01
CA SER A 309 -56.66 80.72 73.47
C SER A 309 -56.63 82.15 74.06
N LEU A 310 -57.52 82.49 75.01
CA LEU A 310 -57.61 83.82 75.64
C LEU A 310 -57.23 83.84 77.13
N LYS A 311 -56.62 82.76 77.65
CA LYS A 311 -56.21 82.61 79.06
C LYS A 311 -54.74 82.20 79.24
N LYS A 312 -53.83 82.75 78.41
CA LYS A 312 -52.39 82.76 78.66
C LYS A 312 -51.82 84.15 78.38
N ILE A 313 -51.87 85.00 79.40
CA ILE A 313 -50.96 86.16 79.53
C ILE A 313 -50.28 85.95 80.88
N ASP A 314 -49.06 85.41 80.84
CA ASP A 314 -48.19 85.29 82.01
C ASP A 314 -47.70 86.69 82.42
N LEU A 315 -48.07 87.10 83.63
CA LEU A 315 -47.76 88.41 84.22
C LEU A 315 -46.30 88.55 84.69
N ALA A 316 -45.36 87.87 84.02
CA ALA A 316 -43.94 87.82 84.36
C ALA A 316 -43.02 88.44 83.28
N SER A 317 -43.56 89.25 82.36
CA SER A 317 -42.82 89.81 81.21
C SER A 317 -42.91 91.34 81.07
N LEU A 318 -42.88 92.08 82.18
CA LEU A 318 -42.56 93.51 82.16
C LEU A 318 -41.04 93.68 82.26
N PRO A 319 -40.37 94.29 81.25
CA PRO A 319 -38.91 94.38 81.21
C PRO A 319 -38.36 95.24 82.37
N SER A 320 -37.46 94.66 83.17
CA SER A 320 -36.78 95.28 84.32
C SER A 320 -35.70 96.31 83.94
N ARG A 321 -35.65 96.76 82.68
CA ARG A 321 -34.86 97.94 82.25
C ARG A 321 -35.36 98.48 80.90
N GLY A 322 -36.03 99.63 80.96
CA GLY A 322 -36.57 100.41 79.82
C GLY A 322 -37.53 101.47 80.37
N PRO A 323 -37.70 102.65 79.72
CA PRO A 323 -38.55 103.70 80.25
C PRO A 323 -40.00 103.22 80.42
N ILE A 324 -40.56 103.54 81.59
CA ILE A 324 -41.91 103.14 82.00
C ILE A 324 -42.93 103.61 80.95
N PRO A 325 -43.86 102.73 80.51
CA PRO A 325 -44.86 103.09 79.52
C PRO A 325 -45.73 104.29 79.93
N ILE A 326 -45.95 105.20 78.98
CA ILE A 326 -46.55 106.52 79.17
C ILE A 326 -48.00 106.47 79.72
N TRP A 327 -48.69 105.32 79.60
CA TRP A 327 -50.03 105.09 80.16
C TRP A 327 -50.06 104.91 81.68
N LEU A 328 -48.91 104.64 82.32
CA LEU A 328 -48.79 104.51 83.77
C LEU A 328 -48.55 105.87 84.47
N VAL A 329 -48.17 106.91 83.71
CA VAL A 329 -47.78 108.23 84.23
C VAL A 329 -48.79 109.32 83.86
N ASN A 330 -49.58 109.14 82.80
CA ASN A 330 -50.48 110.17 82.32
C ASN A 330 -51.88 110.07 82.97
N SER A 331 -52.17 111.01 83.87
CA SER A 331 -53.43 111.15 84.64
C SER A 331 -54.71 111.05 83.78
N LYS A 332 -54.64 111.42 82.49
CA LYS A 332 -55.76 111.34 81.55
C LYS A 332 -56.23 109.91 81.26
N TYR A 333 -55.35 108.92 81.38
CA TYR A 333 -55.68 107.49 81.15
C TYR A 333 -55.89 106.72 82.46
N LEU A 334 -55.40 107.26 83.59
CA LEU A 334 -55.55 106.64 84.91
C LEU A 334 -56.92 106.97 85.56
N SER A 335 -57.48 108.16 85.33
CA SER A 335 -58.73 108.59 85.99
C SER A 335 -59.96 107.74 85.64
N PRO A 336 -60.22 107.38 84.37
CA PRO A 336 -61.31 106.45 84.03
C PRO A 336 -61.06 105.02 84.54
N LEU A 337 -59.79 104.59 84.58
CA LEU A 337 -59.42 103.26 85.05
C LEU A 337 -59.62 103.13 86.57
N VAL A 338 -59.18 104.13 87.35
CA VAL A 338 -59.39 104.18 88.80
C VAL A 338 -60.88 104.26 89.12
N GLY A 339 -61.68 105.04 88.38
CA GLY A 339 -63.14 105.07 88.54
C GLY A 339 -63.79 103.70 88.32
N ALA A 340 -63.40 102.99 87.25
CA ALA A 340 -63.88 101.62 87.00
C ALA A 340 -63.43 100.62 88.08
N TYR A 341 -62.25 100.80 88.68
CA TYR A 341 -61.80 100.00 89.82
C TYR A 341 -62.59 100.32 91.10
N ASP A 342 -62.87 101.59 91.39
CA ASP A 342 -63.68 101.99 92.54
C ASP A 342 -65.12 101.47 92.43
N ASP A 343 -65.71 101.51 91.23
CA ASP A 343 -67.04 100.93 90.98
C ASP A 343 -67.03 99.41 91.19
N LYS A 344 -65.97 98.74 90.74
CA LYS A 344 -65.80 97.30 90.95
C LYS A 344 -65.56 96.94 92.42
N ILE A 345 -64.87 97.79 93.18
CA ILE A 345 -64.69 97.63 94.62
C ILE A 345 -66.02 97.82 95.35
N LYS A 346 -66.81 98.85 94.99
CA LYS A 346 -68.16 99.06 95.55
C LYS A 346 -69.09 97.87 95.27
N GLU A 347 -69.09 97.34 94.05
CA GLU A 347 -69.87 96.14 93.71
C GLU A 347 -69.48 94.95 94.59
N LYS A 348 -68.17 94.78 94.84
CA LYS A 348 -67.66 93.71 95.73
C LYS A 348 -68.05 93.94 97.18
N ASP A 349 -68.01 95.17 97.67
CA ASP A 349 -68.43 95.51 99.03
C ASP A 349 -69.94 95.32 99.24
N GLU A 350 -70.76 95.59 98.22
CA GLU A 350 -72.20 95.29 98.23
C GLU A 350 -72.47 93.78 98.24
N GLN A 351 -71.73 93.01 97.44
CA GLN A 351 -71.78 91.53 97.48
C GLN A 351 -71.42 91.00 98.87
N ILE A 352 -70.39 91.56 99.51
CA ILE A 352 -69.97 91.17 100.87
C ILE A 352 -71.06 91.51 101.90
N LYS A 353 -71.68 92.69 101.81
CA LYS A 353 -72.80 93.07 102.70
C LYS A 353 -73.99 92.11 102.55
N LEU A 354 -74.35 91.76 101.32
CA LEU A 354 -75.44 90.82 101.05
C LEU A 354 -75.13 89.42 101.62
N LEU A 355 -73.90 88.94 101.48
CA LEU A 355 -73.48 87.66 102.02
C LEU A 355 -73.48 87.65 103.55
N LYS A 356 -73.06 88.73 104.20
CA LYS A 356 -73.15 88.86 105.66
C LYS A 356 -74.59 88.81 106.15
N LEU A 357 -75.50 89.56 105.52
CA LEU A 357 -76.93 89.50 105.86
C LEU A 357 -77.51 88.08 105.71
N LYS A 358 -77.14 87.35 104.65
CA LYS A 358 -77.57 85.94 104.49
C LYS A 358 -76.98 85.03 105.56
N MET A 359 -75.74 85.26 105.98
CA MET A 359 -75.11 84.47 107.05
C MET A 359 -75.79 84.72 108.40
N ASP A 360 -76.18 85.96 108.68
CA ASP A 360 -76.91 86.32 109.89
C ASP A 360 -78.32 85.69 109.89
N GLU A 361 -79.01 85.68 108.74
CA GLU A 361 -80.31 85.02 108.58
C GLU A 361 -80.23 83.50 108.79
N LEU A 362 -79.21 82.85 108.21
CA LEU A 362 -78.98 81.42 108.41
C LEU A 362 -78.62 81.09 109.87
N SER A 363 -77.87 81.96 110.53
CA SER A 363 -77.53 81.81 111.94
C SER A 363 -78.78 81.89 112.82
N GLN A 364 -79.69 82.84 112.56
CA GLN A 364 -80.99 82.91 113.24
C GLN A 364 -81.86 81.66 112.99
N LYS A 365 -81.87 81.13 111.76
CA LYS A 365 -82.58 79.87 111.45
C LYS A 365 -81.99 78.69 112.22
N LEU A 366 -80.67 78.60 112.33
CA LEU A 366 -79.99 77.53 113.06
C LEU A 366 -80.27 77.59 114.57
N THR A 367 -80.26 78.79 115.17
CA THR A 367 -80.61 78.93 116.60
C THR A 367 -82.06 78.53 116.85
N GLY A 368 -82.99 78.86 115.95
CA GLY A 368 -84.39 78.42 116.03
C GLY A 368 -84.55 76.89 115.97
N ILE A 369 -83.82 76.23 115.06
CA ILE A 369 -83.84 74.76 114.95
C ILE A 369 -83.23 74.10 116.20
N LEU A 370 -82.17 74.67 116.77
CA LEU A 370 -81.56 74.16 118.01
C LEU A 370 -82.52 74.27 119.21
N GLU A 371 -83.25 75.37 119.32
CA GLU A 371 -84.28 75.55 120.35
C GLU A 371 -85.43 74.54 120.18
N GLU A 372 -85.91 74.32 118.96
CA GLU A 372 -86.94 73.32 118.65
C GLU A 372 -86.47 71.90 119.00
N ASN A 373 -85.23 71.57 118.64
CA ASN A 373 -84.66 70.24 118.90
C ASN A 373 -84.51 69.99 120.42
N SER A 374 -84.08 71.00 121.18
CA SER A 374 -84.06 70.91 122.65
C SER A 374 -85.45 70.66 123.24
N GLN A 375 -86.49 71.31 122.71
CA GLN A 375 -87.87 71.08 123.15
C GLN A 375 -88.38 69.68 122.81
N LEU A 376 -88.01 69.11 121.65
CA LEU A 376 -88.39 67.75 121.26
C LEU A 376 -87.74 66.70 122.16
N HIS A 377 -86.47 66.86 122.50
CA HIS A 377 -85.79 65.96 123.44
C HIS A 377 -86.42 66.00 124.84
N SER A 378 -86.79 67.19 125.33
CA SER A 378 -87.49 67.31 126.63
C SER A 378 -88.91 66.69 126.62
N LYS A 379 -89.56 66.60 125.44
CA LYS A 379 -90.83 65.88 125.28
C LYS A 379 -90.64 64.36 125.23
N LEU A 380 -89.58 63.87 124.60
CA LEU A 380 -89.27 62.45 124.50
C LEU A 380 -88.92 61.83 125.86
N ASP A 381 -88.17 62.55 126.70
CA ASP A 381 -87.81 62.10 128.05
C ASP A 381 -89.04 61.98 128.97
N LYS A 382 -90.09 62.77 128.74
CA LYS A 382 -91.36 62.69 129.48
C LYS A 382 -92.26 61.52 129.04
N VAL A 383 -92.11 61.04 127.80
CA VAL A 383 -92.84 59.87 127.28
C VAL A 383 -92.16 58.56 127.67
N SER A 384 -90.83 58.56 127.80
CA SER A 384 -90.04 57.39 128.20
C SER A 384 -90.31 56.89 129.63
N PHE A 385 -90.83 57.71 130.54
CA PHE A 385 -90.98 57.34 131.95
C PHE A 385 -92.33 56.66 132.28
N ASN A 386 -93.31 56.67 131.36
CA ASN A 386 -94.69 56.29 131.67
C ASN A 386 -95.20 54.96 131.08
N LEU A 387 -94.36 54.11 130.49
CA LEU A 387 -94.81 52.77 130.07
C LEU A 387 -93.78 51.66 130.38
N GLY A 388 -94.07 50.91 131.44
CA GLY A 388 -93.64 49.52 131.63
C GLY A 388 -94.52 48.53 130.85
N PRO A 389 -94.19 47.22 130.85
CA PRO A 389 -94.07 46.39 129.66
C PRO A 389 -95.35 45.66 129.22
N SER A 390 -95.55 45.52 127.90
CA SER A 390 -96.56 44.66 127.26
C SER A 390 -95.86 43.61 126.38
N ASP A 391 -95.52 42.45 126.96
CA ASP A 391 -94.64 41.41 126.39
C ASP A 391 -95.31 40.49 125.33
N ALA A 392 -96.60 40.66 125.02
CA ALA A 392 -97.32 39.75 124.12
C ALA A 392 -97.16 40.10 122.62
N GLU A 393 -97.33 41.36 122.23
CA GLU A 393 -97.18 41.80 120.82
C GLU A 393 -95.73 41.71 120.34
N ASP A 394 -94.78 41.94 121.24
CA ASP A 394 -93.35 41.96 120.94
C ASP A 394 -92.80 40.52 120.67
N SER A 395 -93.46 39.49 121.21
CA SER A 395 -93.15 38.07 120.94
C SER A 395 -93.62 37.61 119.55
N GLU A 396 -94.76 38.11 119.08
CA GLU A 396 -95.35 37.75 117.79
C GLU A 396 -94.63 38.46 116.63
N LEU A 397 -94.29 39.74 116.79
CA LEU A 397 -93.44 40.48 115.86
C LEU A 397 -92.06 39.81 115.69
N ARG A 398 -91.44 39.38 116.79
CA ARG A 398 -90.18 38.61 116.75
C ARG A 398 -90.28 37.27 116.01
N LYS A 399 -91.45 36.62 115.98
CA LYS A 399 -91.65 35.40 115.19
C LYS A 399 -91.80 35.72 113.70
N GLN A 400 -92.52 36.78 113.35
CA GLN A 400 -92.67 37.24 111.96
C GLN A 400 -91.33 37.66 111.35
N ILE A 401 -90.52 38.42 112.08
CA ILE A 401 -89.17 38.83 111.62
C ILE A 401 -88.28 37.61 111.39
N ARG A 402 -88.29 36.62 112.31
CA ARG A 402 -87.51 35.39 112.14
C ARG A 402 -87.96 34.58 110.93
N HIS A 403 -89.27 34.48 110.68
CA HIS A 403 -89.79 33.81 109.50
C HIS A 403 -89.38 34.54 108.21
N HIS A 404 -89.48 35.88 108.18
CA HIS A 404 -89.05 36.66 107.03
C HIS A 404 -87.54 36.56 106.77
N ALA A 405 -86.71 36.59 107.82
CA ALA A 405 -85.27 36.37 107.69
C ALA A 405 -84.94 34.97 107.16
N MET A 406 -85.70 33.94 107.57
CA MET A 406 -85.55 32.57 107.05
C MET A 406 -85.92 32.50 105.56
N LEU A 407 -87.02 33.13 105.15
CA LEU A 407 -87.40 33.22 103.74
C LEU A 407 -86.35 33.94 102.90
N VAL A 408 -85.78 35.05 103.40
CA VAL A 408 -84.69 35.77 102.70
C VAL A 408 -83.42 34.92 102.61
N LEU A 409 -83.10 34.12 103.62
CA LEU A 409 -81.98 33.18 103.54
C LEU A 409 -82.25 32.04 102.56
N GLU A 410 -83.47 31.51 102.51
CA GLU A 410 -83.88 30.52 101.52
C GLU A 410 -83.85 31.07 100.10
N GLU A 411 -84.32 32.31 99.90
CA GLU A 411 -84.25 33.02 98.62
C GLU A 411 -82.80 33.27 98.20
N ASN A 412 -81.95 33.79 99.09
CA ASN A 412 -80.52 33.97 98.80
C ASN A 412 -79.82 32.64 98.49
N LYS A 413 -80.20 31.55 99.16
CA LYS A 413 -79.68 30.21 98.87
C LYS A 413 -80.09 29.75 97.48
N ALA A 414 -81.38 29.89 97.12
CA ALA A 414 -81.87 29.54 95.79
C ALA A 414 -81.23 30.41 94.69
N LEU A 415 -81.01 31.71 94.94
CA LEU A 415 -80.30 32.62 94.02
C LEU A 415 -78.83 32.21 93.84
N ASN A 416 -78.14 31.80 94.91
CA ASN A 416 -76.77 31.28 94.82
C ASN A 416 -76.72 29.96 94.05
N GLU A 417 -77.63 29.02 94.32
CA GLU A 417 -77.73 27.76 93.55
C GLU A 417 -78.02 28.04 92.06
N GLN A 418 -78.84 29.04 91.76
CA GLN A 418 -79.08 29.48 90.38
C GLN A 418 -77.84 30.11 89.74
N LEU A 419 -77.07 30.91 90.49
CA LEU A 419 -75.83 31.50 90.01
C LEU A 419 -74.77 30.42 89.74
N ASP A 420 -74.61 29.45 90.64
CA ASP A 420 -73.70 28.31 90.48
C ASP A 420 -74.09 27.48 89.24
N PHE A 421 -75.39 27.19 89.06
CA PHE A 421 -75.87 26.51 87.86
C PHE A 421 -75.58 27.29 86.58
N GLN A 422 -75.70 28.62 86.60
CA GLN A 422 -75.34 29.47 85.45
C GLN A 422 -73.82 29.46 85.20
N GLN A 423 -73.00 29.49 86.24
CA GLN A 423 -71.54 29.40 86.12
C GLN A 423 -71.09 28.06 85.55
N ASP A 424 -71.65 26.95 86.05
CA ASP A 424 -71.37 25.61 85.53
C ASP A 424 -71.77 25.49 84.05
N LYS A 425 -72.95 26.00 83.68
CA LYS A 425 -73.38 26.03 82.28
C LYS A 425 -72.44 26.85 81.38
N LEU A 426 -71.93 27.97 81.87
CA LEU A 426 -70.93 28.77 81.14
C LEU A 426 -69.59 28.03 81.01
N LEU A 427 -69.12 27.36 82.07
CA LEU A 427 -67.89 26.57 82.04
C LEU A 427 -68.01 25.36 81.11
N GLU A 428 -69.15 24.66 81.10
CA GLU A 428 -69.42 23.57 80.16
C GLU A 428 -69.48 24.07 78.71
N ALA A 429 -70.13 25.20 78.45
CA ALA A 429 -70.14 25.83 77.14
C ALA A 429 -68.72 26.22 76.70
N GLN A 430 -67.92 26.81 77.59
CA GLN A 430 -66.51 27.13 77.33
C GLN A 430 -65.70 25.86 77.01
N ARG A 431 -65.84 24.79 77.79
CA ARG A 431 -65.19 23.50 77.51
C ARG A 431 -65.58 22.95 76.13
N HIS A 432 -66.86 23.02 75.77
CA HIS A 432 -67.32 22.62 74.45
C HIS A 432 -66.64 23.46 73.35
N THR A 433 -66.61 24.79 73.50
CA THR A 433 -65.93 25.66 72.52
C THR A 433 -64.44 25.37 72.40
N ILE A 434 -63.75 25.05 73.49
CA ILE A 434 -62.31 24.70 73.46
C ILE A 434 -62.09 23.38 72.71
N ILE A 435 -62.94 22.38 72.93
CA ILE A 435 -62.87 21.09 72.22
C ILE A 435 -63.17 21.29 70.72
N GLU A 436 -64.19 22.10 70.39
CA GLU A 436 -64.53 22.46 69.01
C GLU A 436 -63.35 23.17 68.32
N ILE A 437 -62.76 24.19 68.97
CA ILE A 437 -61.58 24.90 68.48
C ILE A 437 -60.42 23.92 68.29
N GLY A 438 -60.17 23.01 69.23
CA GLY A 438 -59.14 21.98 69.10
C GLY A 438 -59.38 21.03 67.90
N ASN A 439 -60.64 20.66 67.65
CA ASN A 439 -61.00 19.83 66.50
C ASN A 439 -60.90 20.58 65.16
N LEU A 440 -61.22 21.89 65.15
CA LEU A 440 -61.04 22.75 63.98
C LEU A 440 -59.55 22.98 63.70
N SER A 441 -58.74 23.27 64.71
CA SER A 441 -57.29 23.41 64.56
C SER A 441 -56.63 22.14 64.01
N LYS A 442 -57.04 20.95 64.46
CA LYS A 442 -56.56 19.67 63.89
C LYS A 442 -56.94 19.54 62.41
N ARG A 443 -58.18 19.89 62.04
CA ARG A 443 -58.63 19.87 60.64
C ARG A 443 -57.85 20.85 59.77
N ILE A 444 -57.55 22.05 60.28
CA ILE A 444 -56.72 23.05 59.60
C ILE A 444 -55.33 22.48 59.34
N ILE A 445 -54.67 21.90 60.35
CA ILE A 445 -53.33 21.33 60.19
C ILE A 445 -53.32 20.20 59.15
N ILE A 446 -54.28 19.28 59.19
CA ILE A 446 -54.38 18.19 58.21
C ILE A 446 -54.56 18.77 56.80
N SER A 447 -55.47 19.73 56.62
CA SER A 447 -55.69 20.37 55.33
C SER A 447 -54.48 21.15 54.83
N GLU A 448 -53.71 21.79 55.72
CA GLU A 448 -52.46 22.45 55.39
C GLU A 448 -51.38 21.45 54.94
N THR A 449 -51.26 20.30 55.59
CA THR A 449 -50.34 19.24 55.17
C THR A 449 -50.72 18.64 53.81
N GLU A 450 -52.00 18.35 53.59
CA GLU A 450 -52.51 17.87 52.29
C GLU A 450 -52.25 18.90 51.19
N LYS A 451 -52.45 20.20 51.48
CA LYS A 451 -52.13 21.28 50.55
C LYS A 451 -50.64 21.33 50.22
N THR A 452 -49.74 21.15 51.19
CA THR A 452 -48.30 21.11 50.93
C THR A 452 -47.90 19.88 50.11
N ASP A 453 -48.50 18.72 50.38
CA ASP A 453 -48.22 17.49 49.66
C ASP A 453 -48.70 17.58 48.20
N LEU A 454 -49.91 18.10 47.98
CA LEU A 454 -50.42 18.35 46.62
C LEU A 454 -49.57 19.37 45.88
N LYS A 455 -49.09 20.43 46.56
CA LYS A 455 -48.19 21.41 45.95
C LYS A 455 -46.87 20.75 45.52
N ASN A 456 -46.27 19.93 46.38
CA ASN A 456 -45.06 19.17 46.06
C ASN A 456 -45.30 18.18 44.91
N HIS A 457 -46.46 17.54 44.87
CA HIS A 457 -46.84 16.66 43.76
C HIS A 457 -46.97 17.42 42.43
N ILE A 458 -47.55 18.62 42.45
CA ILE A 458 -47.63 19.49 41.27
C ILE A 458 -46.22 19.91 40.81
N GLU A 459 -45.32 20.24 41.74
CA GLU A 459 -43.94 20.60 41.41
C GLU A 459 -43.16 19.43 40.81
N THR A 460 -43.33 18.21 41.34
CA THR A 460 -42.71 17.01 40.76
C THR A 460 -43.29 16.66 39.39
N LEU A 461 -44.60 16.81 39.19
CA LEU A 461 -45.23 16.64 37.87
C LEU A 461 -44.73 17.67 36.85
N LYS A 462 -44.57 18.94 37.25
CA LYS A 462 -43.98 19.98 36.40
C LYS A 462 -42.54 19.63 36.01
N PHE A 463 -41.73 19.21 36.98
CA PHE A 463 -40.36 18.77 36.71
C PHE A 463 -40.32 17.59 35.72
N ASN A 464 -41.16 16.57 35.92
CA ASN A 464 -41.24 15.42 35.03
C ASN A 464 -41.71 15.81 33.62
N TYR A 465 -42.66 16.75 33.53
CA TYR A 465 -43.11 17.30 32.26
C TYR A 465 -41.98 18.03 31.53
N ASP A 466 -41.23 18.88 32.23
CA ASP A 466 -40.10 19.62 31.66
C ASP A 466 -38.99 18.66 31.20
N GLU A 467 -38.70 17.61 31.98
CA GLU A 467 -37.74 16.57 31.59
C GLU A 467 -38.21 15.79 30.37
N LEU A 468 -39.49 15.40 30.33
CA LEU A 468 -40.07 14.71 29.18
C LEU A 468 -40.09 15.59 27.94
N ASN A 469 -40.42 16.87 28.09
CA ASN A 469 -40.38 17.85 27.00
C ASN A 469 -38.96 18.04 26.49
N LYS A 470 -37.96 18.09 27.38
CA LYS A 470 -36.55 18.10 27.00
C LYS A 470 -36.18 16.85 26.20
N LYS A 471 -36.52 15.65 26.68
CA LYS A 471 -36.28 14.39 25.97
C LYS A 471 -36.97 14.35 24.60
N PHE A 472 -38.19 14.88 24.51
CA PHE A 472 -38.91 15.00 23.25
C PHE A 472 -38.19 15.91 22.26
N ASN A 473 -37.77 17.09 22.71
CA ASN A 473 -37.02 18.04 21.88
C ASN A 473 -35.66 17.48 21.45
N ASP A 474 -34.96 16.77 22.34
CA ASP A 474 -33.70 16.10 22.01
C ASP A 474 -33.92 15.01 20.94
N CYS A 475 -34.99 14.21 21.07
CA CYS A 475 -35.38 13.21 20.09
C CYS A 475 -35.76 13.83 18.73
N LEU A 476 -36.45 14.97 18.76
CA LEU A 476 -36.83 15.71 17.57
C LEU A 476 -35.60 16.31 16.87
N ALA A 477 -34.66 16.89 17.61
CA ALA A 477 -33.39 17.37 17.08
C ALA A 477 -32.55 16.23 16.48
N GLU A 478 -32.53 15.05 17.12
CA GLU A 478 -31.86 13.87 16.58
C GLU A 478 -32.54 13.35 15.31
N ALA A 479 -33.87 13.33 15.26
CA ALA A 479 -34.61 12.98 14.05
C ALA A 479 -34.35 13.97 12.90
N GLN A 480 -34.18 15.26 13.20
CA GLN A 480 -33.81 16.28 12.21
C GLN A 480 -32.36 16.18 11.73
N ARG A 481 -31.43 15.71 12.58
CA ARG A 481 -30.03 15.46 12.21
C ARG A 481 -29.84 14.23 11.33
N ARG A 482 -30.75 13.26 11.41
CA ARG A 482 -30.73 12.09 10.54
C ARG A 482 -30.92 12.52 9.09
N VAL A 483 -30.04 12.04 8.22
CA VAL A 483 -30.15 12.25 6.78
C VAL A 483 -31.50 11.69 6.31
N LYS A 484 -32.19 12.46 5.47
CA LYS A 484 -33.51 12.06 4.98
C LYS A 484 -33.38 10.75 4.21
N LEU A 485 -34.34 9.85 4.39
CA LEU A 485 -34.35 8.56 3.71
C LEU A 485 -34.20 8.70 2.19
N GLN A 486 -34.80 9.74 1.60
CA GLN A 486 -34.67 10.04 0.17
C GLN A 486 -33.21 10.33 -0.24
N ASP A 487 -32.48 11.10 0.56
CA ASP A 487 -31.07 11.43 0.30
C ASP A 487 -30.22 10.16 0.41
N HIS A 488 -30.43 9.35 1.45
CA HIS A 488 -29.79 8.05 1.60
C HIS A 488 -30.11 7.09 0.44
N LEU A 489 -31.36 7.03 -0.01
CA LEU A 489 -31.77 6.21 -1.15
C LEU A 489 -31.12 6.69 -2.45
N SER A 490 -31.02 8.01 -2.65
CA SER A 490 -30.35 8.59 -3.81
C SER A 490 -28.85 8.26 -3.82
N GLN A 491 -28.17 8.47 -2.69
CA GLN A 491 -26.74 8.15 -2.55
C GLN A 491 -26.48 6.64 -2.69
N THR A 492 -27.34 5.80 -2.11
CA THR A 492 -27.23 4.34 -2.25
C THR A 492 -27.49 3.91 -3.70
N GLY A 493 -28.43 4.55 -4.39
CA GLY A 493 -28.69 4.34 -5.81
C GLY A 493 -27.50 4.72 -6.69
N GLU A 494 -26.87 5.88 -6.43
CA GLU A 494 -25.65 6.32 -7.11
C GLU A 494 -24.48 5.37 -6.88
N LEU A 495 -24.23 4.97 -5.63
CA LEU A 495 -23.18 4.00 -5.30
C LEU A 495 -23.43 2.64 -5.96
N LYS A 496 -24.70 2.18 -5.98
CA LYS A 496 -25.07 0.95 -6.66
C LYS A 496 -24.83 1.05 -8.17
N LYS A 497 -25.19 2.18 -8.79
CA LYS A 497 -24.93 2.44 -10.21
C LYS A 497 -23.43 2.45 -10.52
N GLN A 498 -22.63 3.13 -9.69
CA GLN A 498 -21.17 3.15 -9.84
C GLN A 498 -20.57 1.74 -9.71
N LEU A 499 -21.06 0.94 -8.75
CA LEU A 499 -20.64 -0.44 -8.58
C LEU A 499 -20.95 -1.27 -9.84
N GLU A 500 -22.19 -1.18 -10.35
CA GLU A 500 -22.61 -1.88 -11.56
C GLU A 500 -21.78 -1.45 -12.79
N GLU A 501 -21.48 -0.16 -12.93
CA GLU A 501 -20.60 0.37 -13.99
C GLU A 501 -19.19 -0.19 -13.90
N THR A 502 -18.60 -0.25 -12.70
CA THR A 502 -17.26 -0.84 -12.49
C THR A 502 -17.26 -2.36 -12.76
N ASP A 503 -18.31 -3.08 -12.37
CA ASP A 503 -18.45 -4.51 -12.65
C ASP A 503 -18.54 -4.78 -14.16
N ILE A 504 -19.28 -3.96 -14.90
CA ILE A 504 -19.36 -4.05 -16.36
C ILE A 504 -17.99 -3.76 -16.99
N TYR A 505 -17.29 -2.72 -16.51
CA TYR A 505 -15.95 -2.37 -16.98
C TYR A 505 -14.96 -3.52 -16.76
N HIS A 506 -14.92 -4.10 -15.56
CA HIS A 506 -14.04 -5.23 -15.24
C HIS A 506 -14.37 -6.48 -16.05
N LYS A 507 -15.65 -6.78 -16.28
CA LYS A 507 -16.05 -7.89 -17.17
C LYS A 507 -15.55 -7.67 -18.59
N LEU A 508 -15.68 -6.45 -19.11
CA LEU A 508 -15.24 -6.11 -20.47
C LEU A 508 -13.71 -6.15 -20.59
N GLU A 509 -12.98 -5.64 -19.61
CA GLU A 509 -11.51 -5.74 -19.54
C GLU A 509 -11.06 -7.21 -19.45
N TYR A 510 -11.73 -8.02 -18.61
CA TYR A 510 -11.46 -9.45 -18.49
C TYR A 510 -11.68 -10.19 -19.82
N GLU A 511 -12.78 -9.92 -20.52
CA GLU A 511 -13.04 -10.49 -21.84
C GLU A 511 -11.99 -10.08 -22.88
N GLN A 512 -11.55 -8.82 -22.88
CA GLN A 512 -10.50 -8.34 -23.78
C GLN A 512 -9.15 -9.01 -23.49
N LEU A 513 -8.78 -9.12 -22.22
CA LEU A 513 -7.55 -9.81 -21.81
C LEU A 513 -7.60 -11.30 -22.14
N THR A 514 -8.74 -11.95 -21.93
CA THR A 514 -8.93 -13.36 -22.30
C THR A 514 -8.76 -13.56 -23.80
N LYS A 515 -9.39 -12.72 -24.63
CA LYS A 515 -9.19 -12.74 -26.10
C LYS A 515 -7.73 -12.51 -26.47
N ARG A 516 -7.03 -11.58 -25.80
CA ARG A 516 -5.60 -11.34 -26.06
C ARG A 516 -4.75 -12.56 -25.72
N ILE A 517 -5.01 -13.21 -24.58
CA ILE A 517 -4.34 -14.45 -24.18
C ILE A 517 -4.58 -15.54 -25.23
N GLU A 518 -5.81 -15.73 -25.69
CA GLU A 518 -6.14 -16.71 -26.73
C GLU A 518 -5.36 -16.46 -28.03
N THR A 519 -5.26 -15.20 -28.49
CA THR A 519 -4.45 -14.85 -29.67
C THR A 519 -2.96 -15.17 -29.49
N LEU A 520 -2.40 -14.84 -28.33
CA LEU A 520 -1.00 -15.12 -28.02
C LEU A 520 -0.72 -16.61 -27.87
N GLU A 521 -1.67 -17.37 -27.32
CA GLU A 521 -1.56 -18.83 -27.26
C GLU A 521 -1.59 -19.47 -28.65
N TYR A 522 -2.41 -18.95 -29.56
CA TYR A 522 -2.43 -19.37 -30.95
C TYR A 522 -1.08 -19.09 -31.64
N GLU A 523 -0.57 -17.86 -31.54
CA GLU A 523 0.75 -17.47 -32.07
C GLU A 523 1.88 -18.34 -31.50
N ARG A 524 1.87 -18.60 -30.18
CA ARG A 524 2.86 -19.49 -29.53
C ARG A 524 2.82 -20.90 -30.11
N LYS A 525 1.61 -21.47 -30.31
CA LYS A 525 1.44 -22.80 -30.91
C LYS A 525 1.96 -22.80 -32.35
N GLU A 526 1.65 -21.78 -33.14
CA GLU A 526 2.11 -21.64 -34.52
C GLU A 526 3.65 -21.55 -34.60
N LEU A 527 4.28 -20.70 -33.79
CA LEU A 527 5.73 -20.57 -33.70
C LEU A 527 6.40 -21.87 -33.25
N THR A 528 5.79 -22.59 -32.31
CA THR A 528 6.29 -23.90 -31.87
C THR A 528 6.29 -24.91 -33.01
N ILE A 529 5.26 -24.91 -33.86
CA ILE A 529 5.20 -25.76 -35.07
C ILE A 529 6.28 -25.34 -36.07
N LYS A 530 6.42 -24.05 -36.37
CA LYS A 530 7.46 -23.54 -37.26
C LYS A 530 8.86 -23.92 -36.78
N ASN A 531 9.15 -23.77 -35.49
CA ASN A 531 10.45 -24.13 -34.90
C ASN A 531 10.72 -25.63 -35.02
N LYS A 532 9.72 -26.49 -34.76
CA LYS A 532 9.85 -27.95 -34.98
C LYS A 532 10.16 -28.28 -36.45
N ASN A 533 9.51 -27.58 -37.39
CA ASN A 533 9.76 -27.77 -38.82
C ASN A 533 11.20 -27.36 -39.19
N PHE A 534 11.66 -26.17 -38.78
CA PHE A 534 13.03 -25.73 -39.01
C PHE A 534 14.08 -26.63 -38.36
N LEU A 535 13.83 -27.12 -37.14
CA LEU A 535 14.71 -28.10 -36.50
C LEU A 535 14.78 -29.41 -37.29
N SER A 536 13.66 -29.87 -37.85
CA SER A 536 13.63 -31.07 -38.69
C SER A 536 14.39 -30.87 -40.00
N GLU A 537 14.27 -29.69 -40.63
CA GLU A 537 14.98 -29.33 -41.85
C GLU A 537 16.48 -29.18 -41.61
N ASN A 538 16.88 -28.50 -40.53
CA ASN A 538 18.29 -28.38 -40.15
C ASN A 538 18.91 -29.76 -39.87
N ARG A 539 18.18 -30.68 -39.23
CA ARG A 539 18.64 -32.07 -39.06
C ARG A 539 18.83 -32.79 -40.40
N LYS A 540 17.94 -32.57 -41.39
CA LYS A 540 18.08 -33.13 -42.74
C LYS A 540 19.32 -32.56 -43.42
N LEU A 541 19.49 -31.24 -43.44
CA LEU A 541 20.65 -30.57 -44.03
C LEU A 541 21.97 -31.01 -43.37
N LEU A 542 22.00 -31.15 -42.04
CA LEU A 542 23.17 -31.69 -41.33
C LEU A 542 23.47 -33.14 -41.71
N ALA A 543 22.45 -33.97 -41.92
CA ALA A 543 22.63 -35.34 -42.38
C ALA A 543 23.15 -35.37 -43.83
N GLU A 544 22.63 -34.52 -44.71
CA GLU A 544 23.09 -34.37 -46.09
C GLU A 544 24.56 -33.91 -46.14
N ASN A 545 24.93 -32.87 -45.39
CA ASN A 545 26.32 -32.42 -45.28
C ASN A 545 27.24 -33.55 -44.79
N LYS A 546 26.85 -34.31 -43.77
CA LYS A 546 27.63 -35.46 -43.29
C LYS A 546 27.82 -36.54 -44.35
N VAL A 547 26.81 -36.79 -45.20
CA VAL A 547 26.91 -37.75 -46.30
C VAL A 547 27.86 -37.21 -47.37
N LEU A 548 27.76 -35.93 -47.73
CA LEU A 548 28.65 -35.28 -48.69
C LEU A 548 30.10 -35.25 -48.22
N ASP A 549 30.35 -34.89 -46.96
CA ASP A 549 31.68 -34.88 -46.35
C ASP A 549 32.31 -36.28 -46.36
N LYS A 550 31.54 -37.32 -46.01
CA LYS A 550 32.00 -38.71 -46.10
C LYS A 550 32.33 -39.10 -47.54
N ALA A 551 31.44 -38.80 -48.49
CA ALA A 551 31.66 -39.11 -49.90
C ALA A 551 32.92 -38.41 -50.46
N LEU A 552 33.14 -37.15 -50.08
CA LEU A 552 34.33 -36.39 -50.47
C LEU A 552 35.61 -36.97 -49.84
N ASN A 553 35.60 -37.26 -48.54
CA ASN A 553 36.73 -37.84 -47.83
C ASN A 553 37.07 -39.24 -48.36
N ASP A 554 36.08 -40.10 -48.59
CA ASP A 554 36.29 -41.42 -49.21
C ASP A 554 36.79 -41.30 -50.66
N GLY A 555 36.36 -40.28 -51.39
CA GLY A 555 36.83 -39.99 -52.75
C GLY A 555 38.30 -39.55 -52.78
N LEU A 556 38.68 -38.61 -51.90
CA LEU A 556 40.05 -38.15 -51.72
C LEU A 556 40.96 -39.26 -51.20
N GLY A 557 40.51 -40.02 -50.20
CA GLY A 557 41.21 -41.18 -49.66
C GLY A 557 41.49 -42.22 -50.73
N ARG A 558 40.49 -42.58 -51.54
CA ARG A 558 40.67 -43.51 -52.68
C ARG A 558 41.58 -42.97 -53.77
N LYS A 559 41.65 -41.65 -54.00
CA LYS A 559 42.62 -41.03 -54.93
C LYS A 559 44.04 -41.08 -54.37
N MET A 560 44.22 -40.69 -53.12
CA MET A 560 45.52 -40.71 -52.43
C MET A 560 46.07 -42.13 -52.36
N GLN A 561 45.24 -43.11 -52.00
CA GLN A 561 45.63 -44.52 -51.94
C GLN A 561 46.05 -45.05 -53.32
N ARG A 562 45.40 -44.64 -54.40
CA ARG A 562 45.83 -44.97 -55.78
C ARG A 562 47.20 -44.36 -56.10
N HIS A 563 47.40 -43.08 -55.78
CA HIS A 563 48.71 -42.42 -55.98
C HIS A 563 49.83 -43.07 -55.16
N LEU A 564 49.58 -43.42 -53.90
CA LEU A 564 50.56 -44.14 -53.07
C LEU A 564 50.93 -45.49 -53.69
N LYS A 565 49.94 -46.27 -54.12
CA LYS A 565 50.19 -47.57 -54.77
C LYS A 565 50.98 -47.46 -56.08
N ASP A 566 50.75 -46.41 -56.85
CA ASP A 566 51.52 -46.15 -58.08
C ASP A 566 52.97 -45.71 -57.75
N LEU A 567 53.18 -44.93 -56.69
CA LEU A 567 54.51 -44.56 -56.21
C LEU A 567 55.27 -45.76 -55.65
N GLU A 568 54.60 -46.62 -54.87
CA GLU A 568 55.16 -47.89 -54.37
C GLU A 568 55.66 -48.76 -55.52
N LYS A 569 54.85 -48.98 -56.56
CA LYS A 569 55.26 -49.73 -57.74
C LYS A 569 56.47 -49.10 -58.47
N ARG A 570 56.53 -47.77 -58.57
CA ARG A 570 57.67 -47.07 -59.19
C ARG A 570 58.94 -47.25 -58.36
N LEU A 571 58.83 -47.20 -57.04
CA LEU A 571 59.94 -47.46 -56.11
C LEU A 571 60.44 -48.89 -56.26
N GLU A 572 59.55 -49.88 -56.26
CA GLU A 572 59.90 -51.30 -56.46
C GLU A 572 60.61 -51.51 -57.80
N LEU A 573 60.11 -50.93 -58.89
CA LEU A 573 60.77 -51.01 -60.21
C LEU A 573 62.16 -50.37 -60.19
N SER A 574 62.32 -49.21 -59.54
CA SER A 574 63.61 -48.54 -59.39
C SER A 574 64.58 -49.37 -58.55
N GLN A 575 64.11 -50.02 -57.49
CA GLN A 575 64.93 -50.90 -56.65
C GLN A 575 65.39 -52.14 -57.41
N ILE A 576 64.51 -52.75 -58.23
CA ILE A 576 64.88 -53.88 -59.11
C ILE A 576 65.93 -53.42 -60.14
N GLN A 577 65.76 -52.25 -60.73
CA GLN A 577 66.76 -51.69 -61.65
C GLN A 577 68.11 -51.45 -60.97
N GLU A 578 68.10 -50.89 -59.75
CA GLU A 578 69.31 -50.69 -58.95
C GLU A 578 70.00 -52.02 -58.63
N GLN A 579 69.24 -53.05 -58.23
CA GLN A 579 69.78 -54.39 -57.99
C GLN A 579 70.43 -54.98 -59.25
N ASN A 580 69.76 -54.89 -60.41
CA ASN A 580 70.32 -55.37 -61.67
C ASN A 580 71.64 -54.64 -62.03
N LEU A 581 71.70 -53.31 -61.84
CA LEU A 581 72.93 -52.54 -62.08
C LEU A 581 74.04 -52.93 -61.10
N LEU A 582 73.71 -53.19 -59.84
CA LEU A 582 74.68 -53.69 -58.86
C LEU A 582 75.21 -55.08 -59.25
N GLU A 583 74.36 -55.97 -59.72
CA GLU A 583 74.76 -57.29 -60.25
C GLU A 583 75.67 -57.15 -61.49
N GLU A 584 75.35 -56.24 -62.42
CA GLU A 584 76.20 -55.92 -63.58
C GLU A 584 77.57 -55.37 -63.15
N ILE A 585 77.60 -54.43 -62.21
CA ILE A 585 78.86 -53.89 -61.64
C ILE A 585 79.66 -55.01 -60.97
N GLN A 586 79.01 -55.91 -60.25
CA GLN A 586 79.68 -57.05 -59.62
C GLN A 586 80.30 -57.98 -60.67
N LYS A 587 79.60 -58.26 -61.77
CA LYS A 587 80.13 -59.04 -62.89
C LYS A 587 81.32 -58.34 -63.55
N LEU A 588 81.21 -57.04 -63.86
CA LEU A 588 82.33 -56.26 -64.40
C LEU A 588 83.53 -56.25 -63.46
N THR A 589 83.30 -56.19 -62.15
CA THR A 589 84.36 -56.26 -61.14
C THR A 589 85.08 -57.62 -61.19
N GLN A 590 84.32 -58.72 -61.31
CA GLN A 590 84.89 -60.06 -61.50
C GLN A 590 85.69 -60.17 -62.81
N ASP A 591 85.18 -59.63 -63.91
CA ASP A 591 85.87 -59.61 -65.21
C ASP A 591 87.20 -58.81 -65.12
N ILE A 592 87.18 -57.66 -64.43
CA ILE A 592 88.39 -56.85 -64.16
C ILE A 592 89.40 -57.63 -63.31
N GLU A 593 88.94 -58.35 -62.27
CA GLU A 593 89.82 -59.21 -61.47
C GLU A 593 90.44 -60.34 -62.30
N GLN A 594 89.66 -60.95 -63.20
CA GLN A 594 90.17 -61.98 -64.10
C GLN A 594 91.19 -61.40 -65.09
N LEU A 595 90.91 -60.26 -65.71
CA LEU A 595 91.87 -59.56 -66.58
C LEU A 595 93.16 -59.19 -65.84
N LYS A 596 93.07 -58.81 -64.56
CA LYS A 596 94.26 -58.58 -63.72
C LYS A 596 95.08 -59.85 -63.53
N LYS A 597 94.43 -60.98 -63.23
CA LYS A 597 95.11 -62.29 -63.12
C LYS A 597 95.75 -62.69 -64.45
N ASP A 598 95.02 -62.56 -65.55
CA ASP A 598 95.53 -62.90 -66.89
C ASP A 598 96.75 -62.03 -67.22
N LYS A 599 96.69 -60.71 -66.98
CA LYS A 599 97.84 -59.81 -67.13
C LYS A 599 99.06 -60.28 -66.33
N GLU A 600 98.87 -60.65 -65.06
CA GLU A 600 99.96 -61.16 -64.21
C GLU A 600 100.55 -62.47 -64.76
N THR A 601 99.72 -63.37 -65.29
CA THR A 601 100.22 -64.60 -65.95
C THR A 601 101.03 -64.28 -67.21
N TYR A 602 100.57 -63.35 -68.05
CA TYR A 602 101.31 -62.92 -69.25
C TYR A 602 102.64 -62.24 -68.88
N GLU A 603 102.66 -61.40 -67.86
CA GLU A 603 103.91 -60.79 -67.36
C GLU A 603 104.91 -61.85 -66.87
N ASN A 604 104.43 -62.89 -66.18
CA ASN A 604 105.28 -64.00 -65.72
C ASN A 604 105.80 -64.85 -66.90
N MET A 605 104.96 -65.13 -67.91
CA MET A 605 105.40 -65.82 -69.14
C MET A 605 106.45 -64.99 -69.89
N PHE A 606 106.25 -63.68 -70.01
CA PHE A 606 107.21 -62.78 -70.65
C PHE A 606 108.56 -62.74 -69.92
N LYS A 607 108.56 -62.66 -68.57
CA LYS A 607 109.78 -62.75 -67.76
C LYS A 607 110.52 -64.08 -67.97
N THR A 608 109.79 -65.19 -68.06
CA THR A 608 110.37 -66.53 -68.27
C THR A 608 111.03 -66.65 -69.64
N SER A 609 110.35 -66.18 -70.70
CA SER A 609 110.90 -66.15 -72.06
C SER A 609 112.16 -65.26 -72.16
N GLN A 610 112.18 -64.10 -71.48
CA GLN A 610 113.39 -63.27 -71.41
C GLN A 610 114.60 -64.00 -70.81
N ILE A 611 114.38 -64.84 -69.78
CA ILE A 611 115.45 -65.64 -69.18
C ILE A 611 115.96 -66.69 -70.17
N GLU A 612 115.08 -67.29 -70.98
CA GLU A 612 115.45 -68.28 -71.99
C GLU A 612 116.26 -67.68 -73.15
N VAL A 613 115.87 -66.50 -73.65
CA VAL A 613 116.63 -65.78 -74.68
C VAL A 613 118.05 -65.48 -74.18
N LYS A 614 118.21 -64.97 -72.96
CA LYS A 614 119.53 -64.73 -72.35
C LYS A 614 120.37 -66.01 -72.22
N LYS A 615 119.75 -67.16 -71.94
CA LYS A 615 120.45 -68.46 -71.92
C LYS A 615 120.93 -68.88 -73.31
N TYR A 616 120.14 -68.62 -74.35
CA TYR A 616 120.50 -68.96 -75.74
C TYR A 616 121.66 -68.09 -76.25
N GLU A 617 121.63 -66.79 -75.98
CA GLU A 617 122.71 -65.85 -76.33
C GLU A 617 124.07 -66.27 -75.74
N ASN A 618 124.09 -66.73 -74.49
CA ASN A 618 125.33 -67.21 -73.85
C ASN A 618 125.91 -68.47 -74.52
N LYS A 619 125.07 -69.38 -75.04
CA LYS A 619 125.55 -70.57 -75.78
C LYS A 619 126.19 -70.20 -77.13
N GLN A 620 125.61 -69.22 -77.84
CA GLN A 620 126.15 -68.73 -79.11
C GLN A 620 127.54 -68.07 -78.95
N LEU A 621 127.77 -67.35 -77.84
CA LEU A 621 129.07 -66.77 -77.53
C LEU A 621 130.17 -67.83 -77.34
N GLU A 622 129.87 -68.97 -76.70
CA GLU A 622 130.84 -70.06 -76.52
C GLU A 622 131.20 -70.78 -77.84
N GLU A 623 130.26 -70.91 -78.77
CA GLU A 623 130.49 -71.53 -80.08
C GLU A 623 131.32 -70.63 -81.00
N ASN A 624 131.12 -69.30 -80.96
CA ASN A 624 131.91 -68.33 -81.72
C ASN A 624 133.39 -68.28 -81.30
N VAL A 625 133.72 -68.47 -80.02
CA VAL A 625 135.11 -68.55 -79.54
C VAL A 625 135.84 -69.80 -80.05
N LYS A 626 135.11 -70.91 -80.29
CA LYS A 626 135.67 -72.14 -80.85
C LYS A 626 135.91 -72.03 -82.36
N LEU A 627 135.05 -71.29 -83.07
CA LEU A 627 135.19 -71.00 -84.50
C LEU A 627 136.45 -70.17 -84.80
N GLY A 628 136.72 -69.12 -84.01
CA GLY A 628 137.90 -68.25 -84.21
C GLY A 628 139.26 -68.96 -84.03
N LYS A 629 139.33 -70.05 -83.25
CA LYS A 629 140.57 -70.87 -83.12
C LYS A 629 140.84 -71.76 -84.34
N ILE A 630 139.82 -72.07 -85.13
CA ILE A 630 139.92 -72.88 -86.36
C ILE A 630 140.26 -71.98 -87.55
N GLU A 631 139.70 -70.78 -87.60
CA GLU A 631 140.01 -69.76 -88.63
C GLU A 631 141.49 -69.32 -88.59
N GLY A 632 142.07 -69.10 -87.40
CA GLY A 632 143.49 -68.75 -87.28
C GLY A 632 144.49 -69.82 -87.77
N LYS A 633 144.09 -71.10 -87.75
CA LYS A 633 144.92 -72.18 -88.34
C LYS A 633 144.81 -72.24 -89.86
N PHE A 634 143.71 -71.77 -90.44
CA PHE A 634 143.47 -71.80 -91.88
C PHE A 634 144.26 -70.70 -92.62
N ASP A 635 144.41 -69.52 -92.01
CA ASP A 635 145.13 -68.39 -92.61
C ASP A 635 146.66 -68.60 -92.68
N ASP A 636 147.28 -69.25 -91.70
CA ASP A 636 148.73 -69.59 -91.74
C ASP A 636 149.10 -70.54 -92.90
N TYR A 637 148.19 -71.46 -93.28
CA TYR A 637 148.37 -72.35 -94.43
C TYR A 637 148.16 -71.62 -95.77
N LYS A 638 147.28 -70.62 -95.79
CA LYS A 638 147.01 -69.78 -96.97
C LYS A 638 148.17 -68.82 -97.26
N GLN A 639 148.84 -68.31 -96.22
CA GLN A 639 149.95 -67.37 -96.37
C GLN A 639 151.24 -68.04 -96.88
N LYS A 640 151.57 -69.26 -96.42
CA LYS A 640 152.74 -70.03 -96.88
C LYS A 640 152.67 -70.49 -98.34
N THR A 641 151.47 -70.65 -98.90
CA THR A 641 151.26 -71.03 -100.31
C THR A 641 151.31 -69.82 -101.24
N LEU A 642 150.89 -68.64 -100.76
CA LEU A 642 150.96 -67.37 -101.50
C LEU A 642 152.41 -66.90 -101.72
N GLU A 643 153.29 -67.04 -100.73
CA GLU A 643 154.70 -66.60 -100.83
C GLU A 643 155.52 -67.41 -101.87
N LYS A 644 155.18 -68.69 -102.07
CA LYS A 644 155.87 -69.57 -103.03
C LYS A 644 155.40 -69.35 -104.49
N ILE A 645 154.16 -68.88 -104.67
CA ILE A 645 153.58 -68.52 -105.96
C ILE A 645 154.06 -67.13 -106.42
N ASN A 646 154.23 -66.18 -105.49
CA ASN A 646 154.73 -64.84 -105.82
C ASN A 646 156.22 -64.86 -106.26
N TYR A 647 157.07 -65.68 -105.63
CA TYR A 647 158.48 -65.83 -106.05
C TYR A 647 158.65 -66.39 -107.48
N LEU A 648 157.73 -67.25 -107.93
CA LEU A 648 157.72 -67.80 -109.31
C LEU A 648 157.09 -66.84 -110.32
N SER A 649 156.14 -66.00 -109.90
CA SER A 649 155.47 -65.01 -110.76
C SER A 649 156.36 -63.80 -111.08
N GLU A 650 157.17 -63.32 -110.12
CA GLU A 650 158.13 -62.22 -110.36
C GLU A 650 159.26 -62.62 -111.32
N LYS A 651 159.75 -63.85 -111.22
CA LYS A 651 160.83 -64.36 -112.10
C LYS A 651 160.37 -64.56 -113.56
N LEU A 652 159.07 -64.77 -113.78
CA LEU A 652 158.46 -64.90 -115.10
C LEU A 652 158.24 -63.51 -115.75
N LYS A 653 157.72 -62.54 -114.99
CA LYS A 653 157.47 -61.16 -115.48
C LYS A 653 158.74 -60.39 -115.84
N GLN A 654 159.87 -60.70 -115.21
CA GLN A 654 161.17 -60.10 -115.53
C GLN A 654 161.74 -60.60 -116.88
N LYS A 655 161.43 -61.85 -117.27
CA LYS A 655 161.86 -62.41 -118.56
C LYS A 655 161.00 -61.99 -119.74
N ASP A 656 159.70 -61.78 -119.52
CA ASP A 656 158.77 -61.35 -120.58
C ASP A 656 158.91 -59.85 -120.94
N SER A 657 159.40 -59.02 -120.01
CA SER A 657 159.66 -57.59 -120.26
C SER A 657 160.96 -57.33 -121.01
N GLU A 658 162.02 -58.12 -120.78
CA GLU A 658 163.26 -58.10 -121.57
C GLU A 658 163.00 -58.50 -123.03
N PHE A 659 162.11 -59.48 -123.26
CA PHE A 659 161.80 -59.99 -124.60
C PHE A 659 161.00 -59.00 -125.46
N LEU A 660 160.11 -58.20 -124.84
CA LEU A 660 159.29 -57.21 -125.54
C LEU A 660 160.07 -55.95 -125.96
N LEU A 661 161.05 -55.53 -125.16
CA LEU A 661 161.91 -54.38 -125.48
C LEU A 661 162.86 -54.67 -126.66
N ILE A 662 163.48 -55.85 -126.67
CA ILE A 662 164.38 -56.28 -127.75
C ILE A 662 163.63 -56.48 -129.08
N LYS A 663 162.38 -56.95 -129.02
CA LYS A 663 161.54 -57.12 -130.21
C LYS A 663 161.17 -55.79 -130.87
N LEU A 664 160.78 -54.80 -130.07
CA LEU A 664 160.43 -53.46 -130.56
C LEU A 664 161.62 -52.68 -131.15
N GLU A 665 162.82 -52.89 -130.62
CA GLU A 665 164.05 -52.26 -131.12
C GLU A 665 164.53 -52.89 -132.44
N ASN A 666 164.35 -54.20 -132.59
CA ASN A 666 164.66 -54.91 -133.84
C ASN A 666 163.65 -54.62 -134.95
N ASP A 667 162.37 -54.48 -134.66
CA ASP A 667 161.35 -54.17 -135.66
C ASP A 667 161.51 -52.75 -136.25
N LYS A 668 161.95 -51.77 -135.44
CA LYS A 668 162.34 -50.44 -135.92
C LYS A 668 163.60 -50.47 -136.77
N LYS A 669 164.63 -51.23 -136.36
CA LYS A 669 165.85 -51.43 -137.17
C LYS A 669 165.56 -52.08 -138.52
N ILE A 670 164.62 -53.02 -138.59
CA ILE A 670 164.20 -53.66 -139.85
C ILE A 670 163.51 -52.66 -140.77
N THR A 671 162.66 -51.76 -140.24
CA THR A 671 161.99 -50.75 -141.07
C THR A 671 162.96 -49.67 -141.58
N ASP A 672 163.92 -49.25 -140.75
CA ASP A 672 164.96 -48.30 -141.17
C ASP A 672 165.94 -48.91 -142.18
N LEU A 673 166.30 -50.19 -142.02
CA LEU A 673 167.13 -50.91 -142.99
C LEU A 673 166.41 -51.13 -144.33
N LEU A 674 165.10 -51.38 -144.35
CA LEU A 674 164.33 -51.51 -145.59
C LEU A 674 164.21 -50.17 -146.35
N ASN A 675 164.09 -49.04 -145.64
CA ASN A 675 164.13 -47.71 -146.27
C ASN A 675 165.54 -47.35 -146.79
N LEU A 676 166.59 -47.81 -146.12
CA LEU A 676 167.97 -47.68 -146.60
C LEU A 676 168.23 -48.55 -147.83
N LEU A 677 167.65 -49.77 -147.86
CA LEU A 677 167.75 -50.69 -148.98
C LEU A 677 167.03 -50.12 -150.22
N HIS A 678 165.87 -49.48 -150.05
CA HIS A 678 165.20 -48.76 -151.14
C HIS A 678 166.03 -47.57 -151.67
N LYS A 679 166.61 -46.74 -150.78
CA LYS A 679 167.51 -45.65 -151.21
C LYS A 679 168.79 -46.15 -151.89
N LYS A 680 169.29 -47.31 -151.49
CA LYS A 680 170.45 -47.94 -152.13
C LYS A 680 170.08 -48.59 -153.46
N GLN A 681 168.87 -49.10 -153.60
CA GLN A 681 168.32 -49.59 -154.85
C GLN A 681 168.12 -48.46 -155.86
N ASP A 682 167.63 -47.29 -155.43
CA ASP A 682 167.53 -46.09 -156.29
C ASP A 682 168.93 -45.58 -156.71
N GLN A 683 169.92 -45.62 -155.82
CA GLN A 683 171.32 -45.30 -156.17
C GLN A 683 171.94 -46.32 -157.14
N ILE A 684 171.54 -47.59 -157.06
CA ILE A 684 171.95 -48.63 -158.01
C ILE A 684 171.31 -48.37 -159.37
N ASP A 685 170.06 -47.93 -159.42
CA ASP A 685 169.37 -47.64 -160.67
C ASP A 685 169.90 -46.34 -161.34
N ASP A 686 170.28 -45.32 -160.56
CA ASP A 686 170.98 -44.13 -161.03
C ASP A 686 172.38 -44.47 -161.57
N LEU A 687 173.15 -45.32 -160.86
CA LEU A 687 174.45 -45.80 -161.32
C LEU A 687 174.33 -46.74 -162.54
N ILE A 688 173.22 -47.45 -162.71
CA ILE A 688 172.92 -48.24 -163.92
C ILE A 688 172.52 -47.33 -165.10
N GLN A 689 171.95 -46.16 -164.83
CA GLN A 689 171.67 -45.15 -165.85
C GLN A 689 172.95 -44.38 -166.24
N GLU A 690 173.82 -44.06 -165.30
CA GLU A 690 175.18 -43.56 -165.57
C GLU A 690 176.05 -44.60 -166.26
N LYS A 691 175.94 -45.89 -165.90
CA LYS A 691 176.54 -47.02 -166.61
C LYS A 691 176.12 -47.01 -168.09
N ARG A 692 174.86 -46.75 -168.42
CA ARG A 692 174.39 -46.67 -169.83
C ARG A 692 174.86 -45.41 -170.56
N GLN A 693 175.08 -44.30 -169.85
CA GLN A 693 175.53 -43.04 -170.43
C GLN A 693 177.06 -43.02 -170.65
N MET A 694 177.82 -43.51 -169.67
CA MET A 694 179.26 -43.76 -169.79
C MET A 694 179.57 -44.88 -170.79
N GLU A 695 178.80 -45.96 -170.86
CA GLU A 695 178.96 -46.97 -171.93
C GLU A 695 178.64 -46.36 -173.32
N GLY A 696 177.73 -45.39 -173.42
CA GLY A 696 177.47 -44.64 -174.66
C GLY A 696 178.59 -43.66 -175.04
N GLU A 697 179.19 -42.97 -174.07
CA GLU A 697 180.34 -42.09 -174.27
C GLU A 697 181.62 -42.88 -174.53
N LEU A 698 181.79 -44.04 -173.90
CA LEU A 698 182.91 -44.94 -174.15
C LEU A 698 182.77 -45.67 -175.48
N GLU A 699 181.56 -46.00 -175.94
CA GLU A 699 181.29 -46.49 -177.30
C GLU A 699 181.56 -45.39 -178.34
N MET A 700 181.27 -44.12 -178.03
CA MET A 700 181.67 -42.96 -178.85
C MET A 700 183.18 -42.71 -178.84
N VAL A 701 183.86 -42.85 -177.71
CA VAL A 701 185.33 -42.76 -177.59
C VAL A 701 185.99 -43.98 -178.21
N TRP A 702 185.39 -45.16 -178.16
CA TRP A 702 185.85 -46.37 -178.80
C TRP A 702 185.66 -46.30 -180.32
N GLN A 703 184.57 -45.70 -180.81
CA GLN A 703 184.38 -45.40 -182.22
C GLN A 703 185.28 -44.25 -182.69
N SER A 704 185.56 -43.24 -181.85
CA SER A 704 186.49 -42.14 -182.11
C SER A 704 187.95 -42.61 -182.14
N THR A 705 188.36 -43.42 -181.17
CA THR A 705 189.73 -43.94 -181.04
C THR A 705 189.97 -45.14 -181.96
N SER A 706 188.95 -45.92 -182.31
CA SER A 706 189.03 -46.91 -183.40
C SER A 706 188.98 -46.27 -184.79
N ALA A 707 188.39 -45.09 -184.94
CA ALA A 707 188.53 -44.29 -186.16
C ALA A 707 189.92 -43.63 -186.24
N GLN A 708 190.51 -43.21 -185.12
CA GLN A 708 191.87 -42.67 -185.05
C GLN A 708 192.95 -43.76 -185.18
N ASN A 709 192.72 -44.97 -184.66
CA ASN A 709 193.61 -46.11 -184.87
C ASN A 709 193.41 -46.77 -186.23
N ARG A 710 192.24 -46.64 -186.88
CA ARG A 710 192.14 -46.90 -188.34
C ARG A 710 192.96 -45.91 -189.15
N ARG A 711 193.06 -44.63 -188.74
CA ARG A 711 194.00 -43.66 -189.35
C ARG A 711 195.47 -44.00 -189.06
N LEU A 712 195.81 -44.56 -187.90
CA LEU A 712 197.17 -45.05 -187.62
C LEU A 712 197.48 -46.39 -188.29
N LYS A 713 196.45 -47.20 -188.57
CA LYS A 713 196.57 -48.34 -189.48
C LYS A 713 197.02 -47.92 -190.88
N ASP A 714 196.70 -46.71 -191.32
CA ASP A 714 197.07 -46.24 -192.66
C ASP A 714 198.42 -45.51 -192.71
N ALA A 715 199.00 -45.11 -191.57
CA ALA A 715 200.36 -44.56 -191.53
C ALA A 715 201.44 -45.61 -191.27
N LEU A 716 201.09 -46.78 -190.69
CA LEU A 716 202.07 -47.83 -190.34
C LEU A 716 201.88 -49.16 -191.08
N LEU A 717 200.92 -49.23 -192.01
CA LEU A 717 201.05 -50.09 -193.18
C LEU A 717 202.11 -49.62 -194.20
N ASP A 718 203.04 -48.76 -193.76
CA ASP A 718 204.33 -48.59 -194.44
C ASP A 718 205.50 -49.30 -193.75
N ASN A 719 205.33 -49.99 -192.61
CA ASN A 719 206.40 -50.86 -192.11
C ASN A 719 205.94 -52.11 -191.35
N ILE A 720 205.74 -53.20 -192.08
CA ILE A 720 206.18 -54.54 -191.66
C ILE A 720 205.13 -55.40 -190.93
N ARG A 721 204.52 -56.25 -191.78
CA ARG A 721 204.44 -57.72 -191.70
C ARG A 721 203.65 -58.43 -190.57
N GLU A 722 202.86 -59.37 -191.11
CA GLU A 722 202.75 -60.77 -190.71
C GLU A 722 201.72 -61.19 -189.64
N SER A 723 200.75 -61.98 -190.16
CA SER A 723 200.33 -63.29 -189.63
C SER A 723 199.01 -63.39 -188.83
N ASN A 724 197.98 -63.84 -189.56
CA ASN A 724 197.00 -64.91 -189.25
C ASN A 724 195.94 -64.80 -188.13
N ARG A 725 194.66 -65.01 -188.56
CA ARG A 725 193.66 -66.06 -188.16
C ARG A 725 193.96 -66.91 -186.90
N PRO A 726 192.99 -67.67 -186.29
CA PRO A 726 191.51 -67.69 -186.41
C PRO A 726 190.72 -68.08 -185.10
N ILE A 727 189.39 -68.29 -185.20
CA ILE A 727 188.57 -69.46 -184.73
C ILE A 727 188.95 -70.18 -183.40
N ASN A 728 187.99 -70.38 -182.45
CA ASN A 728 187.34 -71.66 -182.10
C ASN A 728 186.57 -71.68 -180.75
N ASP A 729 185.52 -72.51 -180.74
CA ASP A 729 184.99 -73.46 -179.73
C ASP A 729 185.40 -73.46 -178.24
N PHE A 730 184.52 -74.12 -177.49
CA PHE A 730 184.74 -75.02 -176.34
C PHE A 730 184.36 -74.54 -174.93
N ASN A 731 183.55 -75.40 -174.31
CA ASN A 731 183.65 -75.95 -172.96
C ASN A 731 184.06 -75.06 -171.79
N SER A 732 183.35 -75.30 -170.69
CA SER A 732 183.84 -75.88 -169.43
C SER A 732 183.13 -75.15 -168.28
N GLY A 733 182.54 -75.82 -167.30
CA GLY A 733 182.94 -77.08 -166.71
C GLY A 733 183.49 -76.80 -165.32
N PHE A 734 183.33 -77.80 -164.46
CA PHE A 734 184.10 -78.04 -163.24
C PHE A 734 183.72 -77.38 -161.90
N ASN A 735 183.67 -78.31 -160.93
CA ASN A 735 184.15 -78.23 -159.54
C ASN A 735 183.26 -77.56 -158.49
N SER A 736 183.27 -77.99 -157.22
CA SER A 736 183.81 -79.15 -156.49
C SER A 736 183.11 -79.11 -155.12
N SER A 737 182.69 -80.21 -154.52
CA SER A 737 183.52 -81.06 -153.66
C SER A 737 184.08 -80.36 -152.40
N ILE A 738 183.84 -81.02 -151.26
CA ILE A 738 184.86 -81.36 -150.24
C ILE A 738 185.15 -80.31 -149.14
N HIS A 739 184.56 -80.61 -147.96
CA HIS A 739 185.25 -81.02 -146.72
C HIS A 739 186.06 -80.04 -145.84
N LYS A 740 185.92 -80.37 -144.54
CA LYS A 740 186.97 -80.63 -143.52
C LYS A 740 187.48 -79.45 -142.67
N LEU A 741 187.15 -79.57 -141.38
CA LEU A 741 188.08 -79.82 -140.26
C LEU A 741 189.40 -79.03 -140.22
N LEU A 742 189.46 -78.14 -139.25
CA LEU A 742 190.56 -77.89 -138.29
C LEU A 742 189.81 -77.91 -136.93
N ILE A 743 189.95 -78.85 -135.99
CA ILE A 743 191.12 -79.28 -135.21
C ILE A 743 191.97 -78.10 -134.78
N GLU A 744 192.06 -77.98 -133.44
CA GLU A 744 193.09 -77.26 -132.70
C GLU A 744 193.02 -75.72 -132.93
N ASP A 745 193.78 -74.87 -132.27
CA ASP A 745 195.22 -74.79 -132.47
C ASP A 745 195.67 -75.04 -133.94
#